data_AF-A0A4Q2WCR6-F1
#
_entry.id   AF-A0A4Q2WCR6-F1
#
_cell.length_a   1.000
_cell.length_b   1.000
_cell.length_c   1.000
_cell.angle_alpha   90.00
_cell.angle_beta   90.00
_cell.angle_gamma   90.00
#
_symmetry.space_group_name_H-M   'P 1'
#
loop_
_entity.id
_entity.type
_entity.pdbx_description
1 polymer ?
#
loop_
_entity_poly.entity_id
_entity_poly.type
_entity_poly.pdbx_seq_one_letter_code
_entity_poly.pdbx_strand_id
1 'polypeptide(L)'
;MPHPNDYTVGYICSIEPEYLAAVASLEERHDGLDFISPNGVISPHDTNDYTFGKIGKHNIVIAISPKRDWGLATTAIIATHMQRSFPTVTMILVLSIAGGAPSEQQDIRLGDIVVSSSRGSQGAVFQHDFGSKVQDWEIEPRGVSMEPPAILQMAVNKLKDHYRAGHQLEESINGILERNPTMLREYSRPHPDSDVLYLSTYTNNYDDFSYIVHRGRRTEYELSPKVHYGLVASGNQVIKDAVFRDRLATKKDVLCFDAGVAGIMYNLSCLVVCGICNYSDTHVTSEWNGYAAMAAAAYAKDLIYKVPSRNDESETKVNGIPFGQAVTTEGKSEHRPLDKQCVVLTDGIELDQPRDYKDYTIGMICAIEFEMSAVRYMLDKEHKRLKRKRGESTMYILGELEGHNVVLACLPGSQGKGAAAAVAKDMARTFPSIELRLMVGIGGGVPGPKNDIHLGDVVVSMPEGQYSGVVQYDLGKNTDDSFILKGFLSPPPEILRSAVVIMRSDLRVSQSRVPEFLAAMAEKSHLIREHYQRPSADLDELFDAEYQHDSKQDTCVECDKTKLVSRPTRGPVPKIHYGLIASGDQVIRSATNAAEIGKRVVGDILCFEMEAAGIMTELPCIVIRGISDYADSHKNDAWQHYAAAAAAGCAKELLSYLSPE
;
A
#
# COMPACT_ATOMS: atom_id res chain seq x y z
N MET A 1 26.49 21.61 -10.67
CA MET A 1 25.22 20.87 -10.67
C MET A 1 24.97 20.34 -9.26
N PRO A 2 23.73 20.34 -8.77
CA PRO A 2 23.42 19.86 -7.42
C PRO A 2 23.69 18.37 -7.30
N HIS A 3 24.17 17.92 -6.15
CA HIS A 3 24.24 16.50 -5.79
C HIS A 3 22.85 16.01 -5.33
N PRO A 4 22.50 14.71 -5.36
CA PRO A 4 21.19 14.23 -4.87
C PRO A 4 20.90 14.58 -3.40
N ASN A 5 21.95 14.81 -2.62
CA ASN A 5 21.86 15.27 -1.22
C ASN A 5 21.49 16.75 -1.07
N ASP A 6 21.47 17.51 -2.17
CA ASP A 6 21.08 18.91 -2.18
C ASP A 6 19.56 19.08 -2.33
N TYR A 7 18.84 17.99 -2.62
CA TYR A 7 17.38 17.96 -2.72
C TYR A 7 16.76 17.68 -1.36
N THR A 8 15.83 18.52 -0.94
CA THR A 8 15.22 18.44 0.41
C THR A 8 13.70 18.34 0.38
N VAL A 9 13.10 18.68 -0.75
CA VAL A 9 11.65 18.61 -1.00
C VAL A 9 11.38 17.61 -2.11
N GLY A 10 10.42 16.73 -1.88
CA GLY A 10 9.95 15.74 -2.85
C GLY A 10 8.50 15.99 -3.23
N TYR A 11 8.20 16.02 -4.53
CA TYR A 11 6.83 16.02 -5.06
C TYR A 11 6.50 14.64 -5.62
N ILE A 12 5.39 14.07 -5.18
CA ILE A 12 4.87 12.80 -5.68
C ILE A 12 3.63 13.08 -6.52
N CYS A 13 3.64 12.58 -7.76
CA CYS A 13 2.54 12.65 -8.70
C CYS A 13 2.20 11.23 -9.19
N SER A 14 0.92 10.89 -9.26
CA SER A 14 0.46 9.55 -9.65
C SER A 14 0.12 9.48 -11.13
N ILE A 15 -0.38 10.58 -11.70
CA ILE A 15 -0.78 10.65 -13.11
C ILE A 15 -0.11 11.80 -13.86
N GLU A 16 -0.14 11.71 -15.19
CA GLU A 16 0.53 12.65 -16.08
C GLU A 16 0.09 14.12 -15.89
N PRO A 17 -1.20 14.47 -15.72
CA PRO A 17 -1.58 15.86 -15.51
C PRO A 17 -0.96 16.51 -14.27
N GLU A 18 -0.91 15.77 -13.16
CA GLU A 18 -0.29 16.20 -11.90
C GLU A 18 1.20 16.45 -12.09
N TYR A 19 1.89 15.52 -12.74
CA TYR A 19 3.32 15.59 -13.01
C TYR A 19 3.68 16.76 -13.93
N LEU A 20 2.95 16.95 -15.03
CA LEU A 20 3.22 18.03 -15.97
C LEU A 20 3.02 19.41 -15.32
N ALA A 21 1.95 19.58 -14.53
CA ALA A 21 1.73 20.81 -13.76
C ALA A 21 2.85 21.05 -12.73
N ALA A 22 3.24 20.02 -11.99
CA ALA A 22 4.33 20.07 -11.02
C ALA A 22 5.65 20.51 -11.68
N VAL A 23 6.01 19.90 -12.81
CA VAL A 23 7.22 20.21 -13.56
C VAL A 23 7.15 21.63 -14.16
N ALA A 24 6.00 22.08 -14.63
CA ALA A 24 5.80 23.43 -15.17
C ALA A 24 5.92 24.52 -14.08
N SER A 25 5.61 24.18 -12.83
CA SER A 25 5.71 25.11 -11.69
C SER A 25 7.14 25.47 -11.29
N LEU A 26 8.12 24.66 -11.70
CA LEU A 26 9.55 24.91 -11.44
C LEU A 26 10.00 26.25 -12.04
N GLU A 27 10.94 26.90 -11.35
CA GLU A 27 11.55 28.15 -11.82
C GLU A 27 12.81 27.88 -12.62
N GLU A 28 13.52 26.82 -12.24
CA GLU A 28 14.71 26.31 -12.90
C GLU A 28 14.61 24.79 -12.97
N ARG A 29 14.95 24.20 -14.12
CA ARG A 29 15.13 22.75 -14.27
C ARG A 29 16.61 22.42 -14.18
N HIS A 30 16.93 21.34 -13.48
CA HIS A 30 18.30 20.82 -13.41
C HIS A 30 18.43 19.64 -14.38
N ASP A 31 19.53 19.57 -15.14
CA ASP A 31 19.81 18.45 -16.05
C ASP A 31 20.05 17.15 -15.26
N GLY A 32 19.27 16.11 -15.55
CA GLY A 32 19.20 14.88 -14.74
C GLY A 32 20.03 13.68 -15.25
N LEU A 33 20.69 13.80 -16.40
CA LEU A 33 21.35 12.67 -17.07
C LEU A 33 22.57 12.10 -16.30
N ASP A 34 23.24 12.92 -15.49
CA ASP A 34 24.44 12.50 -14.76
C ASP A 34 24.14 11.73 -13.45
N PHE A 35 22.91 11.79 -12.92
CA PHE A 35 22.51 11.00 -11.74
C PHE A 35 22.28 9.50 -12.07
N ILE A 36 22.15 9.18 -13.35
CA ILE A 36 21.81 7.85 -13.90
C ILE A 36 23.08 7.10 -14.40
N SER A 37 24.26 7.73 -14.31
CA SER A 37 25.53 7.22 -14.87
C SER A 37 26.12 6.02 -14.06
N PRO A 38 27.01 5.16 -14.63
CA PRO A 38 27.39 3.82 -14.11
C PRO A 38 28.04 3.76 -12.72
N ASN A 39 28.37 4.91 -12.13
CA ASN A 39 28.86 5.00 -10.75
C ASN A 39 27.70 5.25 -9.73
N GLY A 40 26.47 5.39 -10.24
CA GLY A 40 25.15 5.14 -9.64
C GLY A 40 24.83 5.86 -8.33
N VAL A 41 24.23 7.05 -8.39
CA VAL A 41 23.59 7.63 -7.18
C VAL A 41 22.16 7.10 -6.99
N ILE A 42 21.48 6.71 -8.08
CA ILE A 42 20.16 6.09 -8.05
C ILE A 42 20.30 4.58 -8.28
N SER A 43 19.61 3.78 -7.47
CA SER A 43 19.66 2.31 -7.51
C SER A 43 19.11 1.77 -8.84
N PRO A 44 19.70 0.71 -9.45
CA PRO A 44 19.16 0.09 -10.67
C PRO A 44 17.79 -0.56 -10.46
N HIS A 45 17.38 -0.78 -9.20
CA HIS A 45 16.06 -1.26 -8.82
C HIS A 45 15.05 -0.14 -8.53
N ASP A 46 15.45 1.13 -8.63
CA ASP A 46 14.53 2.26 -8.57
C ASP A 46 13.84 2.40 -9.93
N THR A 47 12.51 2.21 -9.93
CA THR A 47 11.69 2.23 -11.14
C THR A 47 11.04 3.58 -11.40
N ASN A 48 11.26 4.60 -10.56
CA ASN A 48 10.65 5.91 -10.74
C ASN A 48 11.35 6.72 -11.83
N ASP A 49 10.54 7.53 -12.51
CA ASP A 49 11.05 8.64 -13.33
C ASP A 49 11.14 9.90 -12.48
N TYR A 50 12.29 10.56 -12.51
CA TYR A 50 12.56 11.77 -11.74
C TYR A 50 12.81 12.99 -12.62
N THR A 51 12.17 14.11 -12.26
CA THR A 51 12.54 15.44 -12.73
C THR A 51 13.09 16.28 -11.59
N PHE A 52 14.10 17.06 -11.88
CA PHE A 52 14.81 17.88 -10.90
C PHE A 52 14.66 19.36 -11.22
N GLY A 53 14.53 20.17 -10.18
CA GLY A 53 14.55 21.61 -10.34
C GLY A 53 14.57 22.38 -9.04
N LYS A 54 14.16 23.64 -9.12
CA LYS A 54 14.19 24.59 -8.02
C LYS A 54 12.95 25.46 -7.97
N ILE A 55 12.52 25.76 -6.75
CA ILE A 55 11.50 26.77 -6.43
C ILE A 55 12.03 27.62 -5.29
N GLY A 56 12.21 28.92 -5.51
CA GLY A 56 12.78 29.84 -4.53
C GLY A 56 14.16 29.37 -4.06
N LYS A 57 14.30 29.11 -2.75
CA LYS A 57 15.57 28.63 -2.14
C LYS A 57 15.71 27.11 -2.10
N HIS A 58 14.71 26.35 -2.55
CA HIS A 58 14.63 24.90 -2.33
C HIS A 58 14.81 24.11 -3.62
N ASN A 59 15.66 23.08 -3.57
CA ASN A 59 15.78 22.10 -4.64
C ASN A 59 14.70 21.03 -4.49
N ILE A 60 13.96 20.80 -5.56
CA ILE A 60 12.79 19.94 -5.64
C ILE A 60 13.12 18.73 -6.52
N VAL A 61 12.78 17.54 -6.05
CA VAL A 61 12.72 16.32 -6.87
C VAL A 61 11.26 15.93 -7.07
N ILE A 62 10.85 15.72 -8.32
CA ILE A 62 9.49 15.33 -8.69
C ILE A 62 9.53 13.90 -9.20
N ALA A 63 8.70 13.02 -8.67
CA ALA A 63 8.62 11.63 -9.08
C ALA A 63 7.24 11.27 -9.64
N ILE A 64 7.24 10.41 -10.65
CA ILE A 64 6.05 9.77 -11.22
C ILE A 64 6.33 8.29 -11.50
N SER A 65 5.30 7.44 -11.44
CA SER A 65 5.41 6.04 -11.84
C SER A 65 5.44 5.90 -13.37
N PRO A 66 6.33 5.06 -13.93
CA PRO A 66 6.41 4.82 -15.38
C PRO A 66 5.14 4.15 -15.94
N LYS A 67 4.38 3.42 -15.11
CA LYS A 67 3.12 2.77 -15.53
C LYS A 67 1.99 3.76 -15.75
N ARG A 68 2.09 4.97 -15.20
CA ARG A 68 1.03 6.00 -15.20
C ARG A 68 -0.30 5.48 -14.66
N ASP A 69 -0.23 4.47 -13.80
CA ASP A 69 -1.37 3.90 -13.07
C ASP A 69 -1.57 4.64 -11.75
N TRP A 70 -2.78 4.56 -11.20
CA TRP A 70 -3.16 5.17 -9.92
C TRP A 70 -3.51 4.08 -8.90
N GLY A 71 -3.52 4.44 -7.62
CA GLY A 71 -3.84 3.53 -6.52
C GLY A 71 -2.76 3.48 -5.44
N LEU A 72 -3.10 2.84 -4.32
CA LEU A 72 -2.29 2.88 -3.10
C LEU A 72 -0.91 2.25 -3.28
N ALA A 73 -0.82 1.11 -3.97
CA ALA A 73 0.44 0.40 -4.18
C ALA A 73 1.42 1.24 -5.00
N THR A 74 0.95 1.87 -6.08
CA THR A 74 1.78 2.73 -6.95
C THR A 74 2.37 3.90 -6.16
N THR A 75 1.54 4.65 -5.42
CA THR A 75 2.00 5.78 -4.60
C THR A 75 3.01 5.34 -3.54
N ALA A 76 2.78 4.18 -2.89
CA ALA A 76 3.69 3.63 -1.89
C ALA A 76 5.09 3.30 -2.48
N ILE A 77 5.11 2.74 -3.68
CA ILE A 77 6.35 2.41 -4.40
C ILE A 77 7.12 3.68 -4.75
N ILE A 78 6.45 4.69 -5.34
CA ILE A 78 7.08 5.96 -5.72
C ILE A 78 7.78 6.58 -4.51
N ALA A 79 7.06 6.67 -3.41
CA ALA A 79 7.53 7.34 -2.22
C ALA A 79 8.69 6.60 -1.53
N THR A 80 8.61 5.27 -1.48
CA THR A 80 9.67 4.40 -0.93
C THR A 80 10.97 4.56 -1.69
N HIS A 81 10.91 4.57 -3.02
CA HIS A 81 12.08 4.78 -3.88
C HIS A 81 12.66 6.19 -3.71
N MET A 82 11.82 7.24 -3.72
CA MET A 82 12.25 8.62 -3.52
C MET A 82 13.03 8.81 -2.22
N GLN A 83 12.52 8.33 -1.09
CA GLN A 83 13.21 8.49 0.20
C GLN A 83 14.60 7.85 0.23
N ARG A 84 14.80 6.79 -0.54
CA ARG A 84 16.05 6.02 -0.54
C ARG A 84 17.07 6.59 -1.48
N SER A 85 16.63 6.98 -2.67
CA SER A 85 17.47 7.64 -3.67
C SER A 85 17.83 9.06 -3.25
N PHE A 86 16.98 9.71 -2.43
CA PHE A 86 17.18 11.07 -1.92
C PHE A 86 17.01 11.11 -0.39
N PRO A 87 18.01 10.65 0.39
CA PRO A 87 17.90 10.54 1.85
C PRO A 87 17.80 11.89 2.57
N THR A 88 18.06 13.00 1.89
CA THR A 88 17.90 14.36 2.40
C THR A 88 16.52 14.95 2.16
N VAL A 89 15.68 14.28 1.35
CA VAL A 89 14.28 14.65 1.16
C VAL A 89 13.51 14.31 2.43
N THR A 90 13.11 15.36 3.14
CA THR A 90 12.39 15.26 4.43
C THR A 90 11.02 15.92 4.37
N MET A 91 10.76 16.70 3.32
CA MET A 91 9.49 17.38 3.08
C MET A 91 8.85 16.77 1.83
N ILE A 92 7.82 15.95 2.02
CA ILE A 92 7.10 15.31 0.90
C ILE A 92 5.76 16.01 0.71
N LEU A 93 5.51 16.46 -0.51
CA LEU A 93 4.21 16.94 -0.96
C LEU A 93 3.63 15.95 -1.96
N VAL A 94 2.38 15.56 -1.80
CA VAL A 94 1.63 14.85 -2.83
C VAL A 94 0.76 15.85 -3.55
N LEU A 95 0.99 16.02 -4.85
CA LEU A 95 0.18 16.88 -5.71
C LEU A 95 -0.80 15.99 -6.46
N SER A 96 -2.10 16.22 -6.26
CA SER A 96 -3.13 15.39 -6.89
C SER A 96 -4.31 16.20 -7.41
N ILE A 97 -5.07 15.60 -8.33
CA ILE A 97 -6.44 16.03 -8.63
C ILE A 97 -7.44 15.16 -7.87
N ALA A 98 -8.52 15.78 -7.37
CA ALA A 98 -9.48 15.11 -6.51
C ALA A 98 -10.93 15.46 -6.86
N GLY A 99 -11.84 14.61 -6.42
CA GLY A 99 -13.27 14.92 -6.41
C GLY A 99 -13.64 15.74 -5.18
N GLY A 100 -14.30 16.89 -5.38
CA GLY A 100 -14.74 17.76 -4.30
C GLY A 100 -15.97 17.21 -3.58
N ALA A 101 -16.12 17.57 -2.30
CA ALA A 101 -17.27 17.27 -1.47
C ALA A 101 -17.90 18.56 -0.94
N PRO A 102 -18.75 19.25 -1.75
CA PRO A 102 -19.36 20.51 -1.34
C PRO A 102 -20.29 20.31 -0.14
N SER A 103 -20.29 21.26 0.80
CA SER A 103 -21.21 21.30 1.92
C SER A 103 -21.69 22.72 2.19
N GLU A 104 -22.72 22.87 3.04
CA GLU A 104 -23.18 24.20 3.46
C GLU A 104 -22.08 25.01 4.19
N GLN A 105 -21.18 24.32 4.91
CA GLN A 105 -20.08 24.93 5.64
C GLN A 105 -18.89 25.25 4.74
N GLN A 106 -18.68 24.45 3.69
CA GLN A 106 -17.56 24.55 2.76
C GLN A 106 -18.05 24.39 1.32
N ASP A 107 -18.30 25.52 0.66
CA ASP A 107 -18.66 25.55 -0.77
C ASP A 107 -17.42 25.32 -1.65
N ILE A 108 -17.05 24.05 -1.78
CA ILE A 108 -15.97 23.56 -2.64
C ILE A 108 -16.42 23.58 -4.09
N ARG A 109 -15.58 24.12 -4.98
CA ARG A 109 -15.87 24.26 -6.41
C ARG A 109 -14.79 23.67 -7.31
N LEU A 110 -15.14 23.45 -8.57
CA LEU A 110 -14.15 23.03 -9.57
C LEU A 110 -13.07 24.10 -9.71
N GLY A 111 -11.81 23.65 -9.74
CA GLY A 111 -10.63 24.52 -9.75
C GLY A 111 -10.17 25.00 -8.37
N ASP A 112 -10.93 24.75 -7.29
CA ASP A 112 -10.45 25.02 -5.94
C ASP A 112 -9.31 24.09 -5.53
N ILE A 113 -8.65 24.46 -4.44
CA ILE A 113 -7.58 23.68 -3.83
C ILE A 113 -8.02 23.23 -2.44
N VAL A 114 -7.86 21.94 -2.15
CA VAL A 114 -7.96 21.38 -0.80
C VAL A 114 -6.57 20.98 -0.33
N VAL A 115 -6.19 21.47 0.84
CA VAL A 115 -4.91 21.16 1.50
C VAL A 115 -5.19 20.31 2.72
N SER A 116 -4.57 19.14 2.80
CA SER A 116 -4.74 18.24 3.94
C SER A 116 -4.30 18.93 5.22
N SER A 117 -5.20 19.04 6.20
CA SER A 117 -4.91 19.64 7.49
C SER A 117 -5.68 18.93 8.58
N SER A 118 -4.97 18.58 9.66
CA SER A 118 -5.56 17.91 10.81
C SER A 118 -6.47 18.86 11.59
N ARG A 119 -7.59 18.33 12.08
CA ARG A 119 -8.56 19.07 12.89
C ARG A 119 -8.92 18.24 14.12
N GLY A 120 -8.55 18.73 15.30
CA GLY A 120 -8.84 18.05 16.56
C GLY A 120 -8.14 16.70 16.66
N SER A 121 -8.90 15.62 16.85
CA SER A 121 -8.40 14.24 16.94
C SER A 121 -8.39 13.48 15.61
N GLN A 122 -8.83 14.12 14.52
CA GLN A 122 -8.78 13.54 13.18
C GLN A 122 -7.52 14.05 12.47
N GLY A 123 -6.71 13.12 11.93
CA GLY A 123 -5.55 13.51 11.13
C GLY A 123 -5.95 14.04 9.75
N ALA A 124 -4.97 14.39 8.94
CA ALA A 124 -5.19 15.16 7.71
C ALA A 124 -5.70 14.32 6.53
N VAL A 125 -5.41 13.02 6.55
CA VAL A 125 -5.84 12.04 5.54
C VAL A 125 -6.36 10.80 6.26
N PHE A 126 -7.44 10.20 5.74
CA PHE A 126 -7.89 8.88 6.16
C PHE A 126 -8.21 7.99 4.96
N GLN A 127 -7.95 6.69 5.10
CA GLN A 127 -8.35 5.71 4.10
C GLN A 127 -9.82 5.32 4.28
N HIS A 128 -10.66 5.54 3.27
CA HIS A 128 -12.12 5.34 3.38
C HIS A 128 -12.58 3.92 3.01
N ASP A 129 -11.74 3.14 2.33
CA ASP A 129 -12.07 1.80 1.83
C ASP A 129 -11.36 0.65 2.55
N PHE A 130 -10.57 0.95 3.59
CA PHE A 130 -9.84 -0.03 4.41
C PHE A 130 -10.60 -0.40 5.68
N GLY A 131 -10.86 -1.69 5.87
CA GLY A 131 -11.55 -2.17 7.04
C GLY A 131 -12.26 -3.50 6.84
N SER A 132 -13.31 -3.72 7.61
CA SER A 132 -14.18 -4.90 7.43
C SER A 132 -15.51 -4.43 6.87
N LYS A 133 -16.02 -5.11 5.83
CA LYS A 133 -17.35 -4.88 5.32
C LYS A 133 -18.28 -5.97 5.85
N VAL A 134 -19.22 -5.56 6.70
CA VAL A 134 -20.27 -6.43 7.24
C VAL A 134 -21.58 -6.04 6.55
N GLN A 135 -22.16 -6.95 5.76
CA GLN A 135 -23.42 -6.72 5.00
C GLN A 135 -23.31 -5.61 3.91
N ASP A 136 -24.44 -4.93 3.64
CA ASP A 136 -24.58 -3.73 2.77
C ASP A 136 -24.25 -2.41 3.49
N TRP A 137 -23.80 -2.48 4.76
CA TRP A 137 -23.51 -1.31 5.60
C TRP A 137 -22.00 -1.03 5.71
N GLU A 138 -21.73 0.18 6.21
CA GLU A 138 -20.46 0.93 6.14
C GLU A 138 -19.22 0.15 6.59
N ILE A 139 -18.09 0.46 5.93
CA ILE A 139 -16.76 -0.06 6.31
C ILE A 139 -16.41 0.46 7.70
N GLU A 140 -16.19 -0.43 8.66
CA GLU A 140 -15.59 -0.08 9.94
C GLU A 140 -14.09 0.21 9.73
N PRO A 141 -13.64 1.47 9.80
CA PRO A 141 -12.28 1.81 9.44
C PRO A 141 -11.30 1.26 10.48
N ARG A 142 -10.33 0.44 10.05
CA ARG A 142 -9.17 0.10 10.88
C ARG A 142 -8.18 1.27 10.79
N GLY A 143 -8.14 2.07 11.86
CA GLY A 143 -7.55 3.40 11.86
C GLY A 143 -6.04 3.44 11.62
N VAL A 144 -5.64 4.16 10.57
CA VAL A 144 -4.43 4.98 10.55
C VAL A 144 -4.82 6.31 9.92
N SER A 145 -4.36 7.42 10.51
CA SER A 145 -4.52 8.76 9.95
C SER A 145 -3.15 9.39 9.82
N MET A 146 -2.90 10.09 8.72
CA MET A 146 -1.61 10.68 8.42
C MET A 146 -1.58 12.14 8.87
N GLU A 147 -0.49 12.51 9.55
CA GLU A 147 -0.19 13.88 9.94
C GLU A 147 0.87 14.49 9.00
N PRO A 148 0.69 15.73 8.52
CA PRO A 148 1.70 16.42 7.73
C PRO A 148 2.96 16.74 8.55
N PRO A 149 4.16 16.79 7.93
CA PRO A 149 5.37 17.22 8.59
C PRO A 149 5.21 18.61 9.24
N ALA A 150 5.68 18.78 10.48
CA ALA A 150 5.49 20.02 11.26
C ALA A 150 5.98 21.28 10.52
N ILE A 151 7.09 21.18 9.76
CA ILE A 151 7.63 22.29 8.96
C ILE A 151 6.66 22.72 7.85
N LEU A 152 6.00 21.76 7.19
CA LEU A 152 5.00 22.03 6.16
C LEU A 152 3.71 22.58 6.81
N GLN A 153 3.31 22.06 7.97
CA GLN A 153 2.15 22.58 8.71
C GLN A 153 2.37 24.04 9.15
N MET A 154 3.58 24.40 9.58
CA MET A 154 3.94 25.79 9.89
C MET A 154 3.90 26.68 8.65
N ALA A 155 4.41 26.21 7.51
CA ALA A 155 4.34 26.93 6.24
C ALA A 155 2.88 27.14 5.78
N VAL A 156 2.03 26.12 5.93
CA VAL A 156 0.59 26.20 5.65
C VAL A 156 -0.08 27.27 6.51
N ASN A 157 0.18 27.29 7.82
CA ASN A 157 -0.40 28.30 8.72
C ASN A 157 0.01 29.73 8.31
N LYS A 158 1.30 29.93 8.00
CA LYS A 158 1.79 31.22 7.49
C LYS A 158 1.11 31.62 6.18
N LEU A 159 1.00 30.68 5.23
CA LEU A 159 0.39 30.96 3.92
C LEU A 159 -1.10 31.25 4.05
N LYS A 160 -1.81 30.50 4.89
CA LYS A 160 -3.22 30.70 5.22
C LYS A 160 -3.49 32.11 5.76
N ASP A 161 -2.64 32.62 6.64
CA ASP A 161 -2.77 33.99 7.15
C ASP A 161 -2.52 35.05 6.08
N HIS A 162 -1.58 34.81 5.14
CA HIS A 162 -1.39 35.70 4.00
C HIS A 162 -2.60 35.70 3.07
N TYR A 163 -3.14 34.52 2.76
CA TYR A 163 -4.26 34.36 1.84
C TYR A 163 -5.57 34.97 2.37
N ARG A 164 -5.72 35.10 3.70
CA ARG A 164 -6.83 35.86 4.31
C ARG A 164 -6.86 37.33 3.91
N ALA A 165 -5.71 37.91 3.55
CA ALA A 165 -5.59 39.29 3.06
C ALA A 165 -5.77 39.40 1.54
N GLY A 166 -6.02 38.28 0.84
CA GLY A 166 -6.00 38.15 -0.61
C GLY A 166 -4.82 37.32 -1.11
N HIS A 167 -4.96 36.70 -2.28
CA HIS A 167 -3.92 35.89 -2.92
C HIS A 167 -3.89 36.08 -4.43
N GLN A 168 -2.77 35.71 -5.05
CA GLN A 168 -2.52 35.88 -6.48
C GLN A 168 -2.37 34.53 -7.20
N LEU A 169 -3.17 33.53 -6.79
CA LEU A 169 -3.09 32.18 -7.33
C LEU A 169 -3.39 32.15 -8.83
N GLU A 170 -4.36 32.94 -9.29
CA GLU A 170 -4.72 32.97 -10.72
C GLU A 170 -3.59 33.58 -11.56
N GLU A 171 -2.95 34.65 -11.06
CA GLU A 171 -1.79 35.26 -11.69
C GLU A 171 -0.58 34.30 -11.69
N SER A 172 -0.39 33.54 -10.60
CA SER A 172 0.66 32.52 -10.52
C SER A 172 0.44 31.39 -11.54
N ILE A 173 -0.79 30.90 -11.69
CA ILE A 173 -1.19 29.92 -12.71
C ILE A 173 -0.93 30.47 -14.11
N ASN A 174 -1.41 31.68 -14.41
CA ASN A 174 -1.22 32.32 -15.71
C ASN A 174 0.27 32.51 -16.02
N GLY A 175 1.09 32.94 -15.06
CA GLY A 175 2.54 33.07 -15.23
C GLY A 175 3.26 31.73 -15.44
N ILE A 176 2.72 30.61 -14.97
CA ILE A 176 3.21 29.26 -15.32
C ILE A 176 2.84 28.94 -16.77
N LEU A 177 1.59 29.18 -17.17
CA LEU A 177 1.09 28.88 -18.52
C LEU A 177 1.73 29.73 -19.61
N GLU A 178 1.99 31.02 -19.36
CA GLU A 178 2.69 31.91 -20.28
C GLU A 178 4.11 31.42 -20.59
N ARG A 179 4.80 30.84 -19.61
CA ARG A 179 6.12 30.21 -19.78
C ARG A 179 6.05 28.84 -20.47
N ASN A 180 4.88 28.22 -20.51
CA ASN A 180 4.65 26.89 -21.07
C ASN A 180 3.45 26.91 -22.06
N PRO A 181 3.55 27.63 -23.19
CA PRO A 181 2.40 27.95 -24.05
C PRO A 181 1.74 26.71 -24.67
N THR A 182 2.45 25.58 -24.77
CA THR A 182 1.87 24.31 -25.24
C THR A 182 0.83 23.73 -24.29
N MET A 183 0.85 24.11 -23.02
CA MET A 183 -0.09 23.63 -21.99
C MET A 183 -1.38 24.45 -21.95
N LEU A 184 -1.44 25.63 -22.58
CA LEU A 184 -2.60 26.53 -22.52
C LEU A 184 -3.91 25.85 -22.88
N ARG A 185 -3.91 24.95 -23.86
CA ARG A 185 -5.13 24.28 -24.32
C ARG A 185 -5.77 23.38 -23.26
N GLU A 186 -4.95 22.71 -22.44
CA GLU A 186 -5.41 21.65 -21.54
C GLU A 186 -5.42 22.08 -20.07
N TYR A 187 -4.65 23.12 -19.71
CA TYR A 187 -4.45 23.55 -18.32
C TYR A 187 -4.99 24.95 -18.03
N SER A 188 -5.53 25.66 -19.02
CA SER A 188 -6.25 26.91 -18.78
C SER A 188 -7.56 26.64 -18.05
N ARG A 189 -8.02 27.64 -17.30
CA ARG A 189 -9.30 27.54 -16.62
C ARG A 189 -10.46 27.35 -17.61
N PRO A 190 -11.30 26.33 -17.43
CA PRO A 190 -12.55 26.21 -18.19
C PRO A 190 -13.49 27.39 -17.92
N HIS A 191 -14.53 27.51 -18.75
CA HIS A 191 -15.51 28.57 -18.57
C HIS A 191 -16.24 28.40 -17.22
N PRO A 192 -16.46 29.48 -16.43
CA PRO A 192 -17.10 29.36 -15.12
C PRO A 192 -18.47 28.68 -15.12
N ASP A 193 -19.21 28.77 -16.23
CA ASP A 193 -20.53 28.11 -16.37
C ASP A 193 -20.43 26.57 -16.48
N SER A 194 -19.24 26.00 -16.72
CA SER A 194 -19.07 24.53 -16.67
C SER A 194 -18.80 23.99 -15.27
N ASP A 195 -18.74 24.86 -14.26
CA ASP A 195 -18.79 24.49 -12.85
C ASP A 195 -20.24 24.22 -12.39
N VAL A 196 -20.74 23.02 -12.71
CA VAL A 196 -22.10 22.59 -12.39
C VAL A 196 -22.09 21.52 -11.31
N LEU A 197 -22.85 21.75 -10.24
CA LEU A 197 -23.11 20.78 -9.20
C LEU A 197 -24.57 20.31 -9.30
N TYR A 198 -24.76 19.00 -9.42
CA TYR A 198 -26.08 18.37 -9.42
C TYR A 198 -26.47 17.86 -8.04
N LEU A 199 -27.78 17.72 -7.80
CA LEU A 199 -28.30 17.02 -6.63
C LEU A 199 -27.73 15.61 -6.56
N SER A 200 -27.36 15.13 -5.37
CA SER A 200 -26.70 13.83 -5.22
C SER A 200 -27.55 12.63 -5.65
N THR A 201 -28.87 12.79 -5.74
CA THR A 201 -29.79 11.77 -6.25
C THR A 201 -29.91 11.76 -7.77
N TYR A 202 -29.29 12.70 -8.48
CA TYR A 202 -29.34 12.80 -9.94
C TYR A 202 -28.13 12.14 -10.57
N THR A 203 -28.37 11.04 -11.28
CA THR A 203 -27.33 10.17 -11.83
C THR A 203 -27.27 10.17 -13.36
N ASN A 204 -28.25 10.82 -14.01
CA ASN A 204 -28.35 10.88 -15.47
C ASN A 204 -27.32 11.85 -16.05
N ASN A 205 -26.65 11.45 -17.13
CA ASN A 205 -25.65 12.27 -17.81
C ASN A 205 -26.25 13.34 -18.76
N TYR A 206 -27.54 13.67 -18.63
CA TYR A 206 -28.18 14.70 -19.45
C TYR A 206 -28.28 16.00 -18.66
N ASP A 207 -28.09 17.13 -19.34
CA ASP A 207 -28.22 18.43 -18.68
C ASP A 207 -29.70 18.71 -18.38
N ASP A 208 -30.13 18.40 -17.15
CA ASP A 208 -31.42 18.82 -16.62
C ASP A 208 -31.22 19.90 -15.55
N PHE A 209 -31.48 21.14 -15.95
CA PHE A 209 -31.33 22.32 -15.11
C PHE A 209 -32.18 22.28 -13.83
N SER A 210 -33.21 21.43 -13.76
CA SER A 210 -34.04 21.29 -12.56
C SER A 210 -33.35 20.55 -11.40
N TYR A 211 -32.28 19.80 -11.69
CA TYR A 211 -31.50 19.07 -10.69
C TYR A 211 -30.18 19.77 -10.32
N ILE A 212 -29.95 20.99 -10.81
CA ILE A 212 -28.76 21.76 -10.47
C ILE A 212 -28.93 22.36 -9.08
N VAL A 213 -27.90 22.20 -8.24
CA VAL A 213 -27.81 22.87 -6.95
C VAL A 213 -27.48 24.34 -7.20
N HIS A 214 -28.44 25.23 -6.94
CA HIS A 214 -28.22 26.66 -7.06
C HIS A 214 -27.27 27.17 -5.96
N ARG A 215 -26.09 27.62 -6.39
CA ARG A 215 -25.07 28.22 -5.53
C ARG A 215 -24.91 29.70 -5.87
N GLY A 216 -24.65 30.55 -4.88
CA GLY A 216 -24.43 31.98 -5.11
C GLY A 216 -23.23 32.20 -6.05
N ARG A 217 -23.26 33.25 -6.90
CA ARG A 217 -22.07 33.61 -7.68
C ARG A 217 -20.94 34.01 -6.73
N ARG A 218 -19.75 33.48 -6.98
CA ARG A 218 -18.53 34.04 -6.41
C ARG A 218 -18.37 35.47 -6.94
N THR A 219 -18.02 36.40 -6.07
CA THR A 219 -17.80 37.80 -6.43
C THR A 219 -16.63 37.93 -7.43
N GLU A 220 -16.51 39.05 -8.15
CA GLU A 220 -15.40 39.25 -9.09
C GLU A 220 -14.02 39.20 -8.42
N TYR A 221 -13.94 39.47 -7.11
CA TYR A 221 -12.74 39.31 -6.27
C TYR A 221 -12.45 37.86 -5.86
N GLU A 222 -13.37 36.93 -6.13
CA GLU A 222 -13.29 35.48 -5.89
C GLU A 222 -13.15 34.69 -7.22
N LEU A 223 -12.73 35.38 -8.29
CA LEU A 223 -12.33 34.76 -9.56
C LEU A 223 -10.99 34.02 -9.46
N SER A 224 -10.35 33.94 -8.31
CA SER A 224 -9.18 33.09 -8.08
C SER A 224 -9.59 31.80 -7.35
N PRO A 225 -8.92 30.65 -7.57
CA PRO A 225 -9.15 29.42 -6.83
C PRO A 225 -9.19 29.65 -5.32
N LYS A 226 -10.21 29.13 -4.65
CA LYS A 226 -10.29 29.18 -3.19
C LYS A 226 -9.49 28.04 -2.59
N VAL A 227 -8.84 28.29 -1.45
CA VAL A 227 -8.11 27.26 -0.71
C VAL A 227 -8.88 26.84 0.53
N HIS A 228 -9.16 25.54 0.62
CA HIS A 228 -9.81 24.87 1.73
C HIS A 228 -8.79 24.03 2.50
N TYR A 229 -8.98 23.90 3.81
CA TYR A 229 -8.05 23.19 4.70
C TYR A 229 -8.81 22.20 5.57
N GLY A 230 -8.56 20.90 5.42
CA GLY A 230 -9.28 19.89 6.19
C GLY A 230 -8.99 18.46 5.75
N LEU A 231 -9.95 17.57 6.00
CA LEU A 231 -9.79 16.14 5.84
C LEU A 231 -9.91 15.71 4.37
N VAL A 232 -8.91 14.94 3.91
CA VAL A 232 -8.93 14.26 2.61
C VAL A 232 -9.26 12.78 2.83
N ALA A 233 -10.30 12.30 2.14
CA ALA A 233 -10.59 10.87 2.06
C ALA A 233 -9.79 10.27 0.90
N SER A 234 -9.05 9.18 1.12
CA SER A 234 -8.30 8.49 0.07
C SER A 234 -8.61 6.99 0.02
N GLY A 235 -8.48 6.35 -1.14
CA GLY A 235 -8.77 4.92 -1.32
C GLY A 235 -8.36 4.38 -2.70
N ASN A 236 -8.65 3.11 -2.98
CA ASN A 236 -8.41 2.44 -4.26
C ASN A 236 -9.52 2.69 -5.29
N GLN A 237 -10.50 3.54 -4.97
CA GLN A 237 -11.68 3.75 -5.80
C GLN A 237 -11.83 5.22 -6.16
N VAL A 238 -12.03 5.49 -7.44
CA VAL A 238 -12.55 6.79 -7.87
C VAL A 238 -14.04 6.82 -7.54
N ILE A 239 -14.44 7.75 -6.67
CA ILE A 239 -15.83 7.91 -6.25
C ILE A 239 -16.62 8.61 -7.35
N LYS A 240 -17.73 7.97 -7.77
CA LYS A 240 -18.76 8.57 -8.63
C LYS A 240 -20.16 8.49 -8.03
N ASP A 241 -20.24 8.14 -6.75
CA ASP A 241 -21.49 8.05 -5.98
C ASP A 241 -21.62 9.31 -5.11
N ALA A 242 -22.46 10.23 -5.56
CA ALA A 242 -22.69 11.50 -4.89
C ALA A 242 -23.40 11.34 -3.53
N VAL A 243 -24.17 10.28 -3.33
CA VAL A 243 -24.84 9.97 -2.06
C VAL A 243 -23.83 9.48 -1.04
N PHE A 244 -22.89 8.63 -1.45
CA PHE A 244 -21.75 8.20 -0.64
C PHE A 244 -20.86 9.39 -0.26
N ARG A 245 -20.56 10.26 -1.23
CA ARG A 245 -19.83 11.52 -1.00
C ARG A 245 -20.48 12.37 0.10
N ASP A 246 -21.76 12.72 -0.04
CA ASP A 246 -22.47 13.60 0.90
C ASP A 246 -22.55 12.99 2.30
N ARG A 247 -22.74 11.67 2.38
CA ARG A 247 -22.77 10.93 3.64
C ARG A 247 -21.45 11.03 4.39
N LEU A 248 -20.33 10.80 3.69
CA LEU A 248 -18.99 10.90 4.29
C LEU A 248 -18.62 12.34 4.64
N ALA A 249 -18.95 13.30 3.78
CA ALA A 249 -18.78 14.73 4.05
C ALA A 249 -19.50 15.13 5.34
N THR A 250 -20.76 14.71 5.50
CA THR A 250 -21.56 14.98 6.71
C THR A 250 -21.00 14.29 7.95
N LYS A 251 -20.63 13.00 7.84
CA LYS A 251 -20.21 12.19 8.98
C LYS A 251 -18.81 12.53 9.49
N LYS A 252 -17.90 12.95 8.59
CA LYS A 252 -16.48 13.10 8.89
C LYS A 252 -15.87 14.46 8.50
N ASP A 253 -16.65 15.41 7.99
CA ASP A 253 -16.14 16.71 7.50
C ASP A 253 -15.10 16.53 6.37
N VAL A 254 -15.34 15.54 5.50
CA VAL A 254 -14.50 15.28 4.30
C VAL A 254 -14.68 16.40 3.29
N LEU A 255 -13.56 16.94 2.79
CA LEU A 255 -13.56 18.01 1.79
C LEU A 255 -13.32 17.50 0.37
N CYS A 256 -12.55 16.43 0.20
CA CYS A 256 -12.35 15.83 -1.11
C CYS A 256 -11.97 14.34 -1.04
N PHE A 257 -12.06 13.70 -2.20
CA PHE A 257 -11.76 12.29 -2.44
C PHE A 257 -10.59 12.14 -3.41
N ASP A 258 -9.53 11.54 -2.92
CA ASP A 258 -8.31 11.17 -3.65
C ASP A 258 -8.25 9.65 -3.89
N ALA A 259 -7.54 9.20 -4.93
CA ALA A 259 -7.48 7.79 -5.33
C ALA A 259 -6.08 7.15 -5.21
N GLY A 260 -5.22 7.58 -4.29
CA GLY A 260 -3.88 6.98 -4.18
C GLY A 260 -3.06 7.32 -2.93
N VAL A 261 -3.25 8.47 -2.31
CA VAL A 261 -2.47 8.98 -1.17
C VAL A 261 -2.48 8.04 0.02
N ALA A 262 -3.56 7.27 0.23
CA ALA A 262 -3.66 6.35 1.36
C ALA A 262 -2.50 5.34 1.43
N GLY A 263 -1.86 5.04 0.30
CA GLY A 263 -0.81 4.03 0.20
C GLY A 263 0.47 4.40 0.95
N ILE A 264 0.71 5.69 1.17
CA ILE A 264 1.90 6.19 1.85
C ILE A 264 1.66 6.53 3.33
N MET A 265 0.40 6.50 3.80
CA MET A 265 0.03 6.87 5.17
C MET A 265 0.78 6.09 6.26
N TYR A 266 1.21 4.87 5.95
CA TYR A 266 1.83 3.96 6.91
C TYR A 266 3.34 4.14 7.05
N ASN A 267 3.98 4.73 6.04
CA ASN A 267 5.45 4.77 5.96
C ASN A 267 5.98 6.20 5.94
N LEU A 268 5.15 7.21 5.66
CA LEU A 268 5.56 8.58 5.37
C LEU A 268 4.59 9.62 5.91
N SER A 269 5.14 10.67 6.50
CA SER A 269 4.42 11.93 6.69
C SER A 269 4.56 12.77 5.42
N CYS A 270 3.44 13.22 4.85
CA CYS A 270 3.42 14.14 3.72
C CYS A 270 2.30 15.19 3.88
N LEU A 271 2.39 16.28 3.12
CA LEU A 271 1.28 17.20 2.93
C LEU A 271 0.62 16.94 1.57
N VAL A 272 -0.70 16.80 1.55
CA VAL A 272 -1.47 16.61 0.30
C VAL A 272 -2.03 17.95 -0.15
N VAL A 273 -1.86 18.25 -1.43
CA VAL A 273 -2.46 19.41 -2.10
C VAL A 273 -3.28 18.89 -3.28
N CYS A 274 -4.60 18.98 -3.16
CA CYS A 274 -5.56 18.49 -4.14
C CYS A 274 -6.16 19.65 -4.93
N GLY A 275 -6.07 19.62 -6.25
CA GLY A 275 -6.91 20.45 -7.12
C GLY A 275 -8.24 19.76 -7.41
N ILE A 276 -9.36 20.48 -7.30
CA ILE A 276 -10.68 19.87 -7.48
C ILE A 276 -11.07 19.85 -8.96
N CYS A 277 -11.24 18.65 -9.53
CA CYS A 277 -11.55 18.47 -10.95
C CYS A 277 -12.94 17.89 -11.25
N ASN A 278 -13.62 17.33 -10.25
CA ASN A 278 -14.99 16.82 -10.35
C ASN A 278 -15.68 16.89 -8.98
N TYR A 279 -16.95 16.47 -8.89
CA TYR A 279 -17.71 16.45 -7.64
C TYR A 279 -17.91 15.05 -7.06
N SER A 280 -17.04 14.08 -7.37
CA SER A 280 -17.18 12.68 -6.94
C SER A 280 -18.54 12.07 -7.29
N ASP A 281 -19.08 12.44 -8.45
CA ASP A 281 -20.38 12.04 -8.97
C ASP A 281 -20.23 11.42 -10.38
N THR A 282 -21.35 11.09 -11.03
CA THR A 282 -21.34 10.45 -12.35
C THR A 282 -20.98 11.39 -13.49
N HIS A 283 -21.22 12.69 -13.32
CA HIS A 283 -21.05 13.71 -14.34
C HIS A 283 -19.59 13.85 -14.80
N VAL A 284 -19.40 14.14 -16.09
CA VAL A 284 -18.08 14.23 -16.70
C VAL A 284 -17.60 15.67 -16.69
N THR A 285 -16.49 15.92 -16.00
CA THR A 285 -15.85 17.24 -15.89
C THR A 285 -14.37 17.19 -16.27
N SER A 286 -13.98 16.28 -17.18
CA SER A 286 -12.57 16.01 -17.51
C SER A 286 -11.78 17.21 -18.04
N GLU A 287 -12.48 18.23 -18.55
CA GLU A 287 -11.87 19.51 -18.95
C GLU A 287 -11.22 20.28 -17.78
N TRP A 288 -11.65 20.03 -16.55
CA TRP A 288 -11.09 20.66 -15.34
C TRP A 288 -9.81 19.99 -14.85
N ASN A 289 -9.45 18.80 -15.37
CA ASN A 289 -8.30 18.03 -14.87
C ASN A 289 -6.98 18.81 -14.93
N GLY A 290 -6.69 19.45 -16.06
CA GLY A 290 -5.43 20.19 -16.23
C GLY A 290 -5.38 21.43 -15.34
N TYR A 291 -6.45 22.24 -15.33
CA TYR A 291 -6.50 23.43 -14.48
C TYR A 291 -6.41 23.09 -12.99
N ALA A 292 -7.13 22.05 -12.53
CA ALA A 292 -7.03 21.57 -11.16
C ALA A 292 -5.60 21.17 -10.78
N ALA A 293 -4.91 20.42 -11.64
CA ALA A 293 -3.51 20.07 -11.42
C ALA A 293 -2.61 21.31 -11.34
N MET A 294 -2.85 22.30 -12.21
CA MET A 294 -2.11 23.57 -12.21
C MET A 294 -2.36 24.40 -10.94
N ALA A 295 -3.61 24.45 -10.46
CA ALA A 295 -3.97 25.14 -9.22
C ALA A 295 -3.26 24.52 -8.00
N ALA A 296 -3.24 23.18 -7.91
CA ALA A 296 -2.50 22.46 -6.87
C ALA A 296 -0.99 22.77 -6.94
N ALA A 297 -0.39 22.74 -8.12
CA ALA A 297 1.03 23.02 -8.32
C ALA A 297 1.39 24.49 -7.99
N ALA A 298 0.52 25.44 -8.36
CA ALA A 298 0.70 26.86 -8.03
C ALA A 298 0.62 27.11 -6.52
N TYR A 299 -0.33 26.48 -5.81
CA TYR A 299 -0.39 26.54 -4.35
C TYR A 299 0.86 25.94 -3.70
N ALA A 300 1.30 24.77 -4.17
CA ALA A 300 2.50 24.12 -3.67
C ALA A 300 3.73 25.03 -3.85
N LYS A 301 3.85 25.69 -5.00
CA LYS A 301 4.90 26.68 -5.25
C LYS A 301 4.89 27.81 -4.21
N ASP A 302 3.74 28.44 -3.97
CA ASP A 302 3.59 29.50 -2.96
C ASP A 302 3.92 29.01 -1.54
N LEU A 303 3.56 27.75 -1.23
CA LEU A 303 3.87 27.13 0.05
C LEU A 303 5.38 26.96 0.26
N ILE A 304 6.11 26.51 -0.77
CA ILE A 304 7.57 26.34 -0.69
C ILE A 304 8.27 27.67 -0.38
N TYR A 305 7.77 28.81 -0.87
CA TYR A 305 8.27 30.14 -0.50
C TYR A 305 8.11 30.48 0.99
N LYS A 306 7.19 29.82 1.71
CA LYS A 306 6.98 30.00 3.16
C LYS A 306 7.77 29.01 4.01
N VAL A 307 8.40 27.99 3.39
CA VAL A 307 9.26 27.02 4.07
C VAL A 307 10.63 27.66 4.38
N PRO A 308 11.08 27.68 5.64
CA PRO A 308 12.41 28.20 6.00
C PRO A 308 13.53 27.42 5.29
N SER A 309 14.59 28.10 4.86
CA SER A 309 15.75 27.39 4.31
C SER A 309 16.69 26.92 5.42
N ARG A 310 17.36 25.78 5.23
CA ARG A 310 18.37 25.24 6.17
C ARG A 310 19.48 26.24 6.53
N ASN A 311 19.75 27.20 5.64
CA ASN A 311 20.76 28.23 5.87
C ASN A 311 20.26 29.34 6.81
N ASP A 312 18.94 29.57 6.91
CA ASP A 312 18.36 30.57 7.81
C ASP A 312 18.43 30.12 9.29
N GLU A 313 18.50 28.80 9.57
CA GLU A 313 18.73 28.26 10.92
C GLU A 313 20.18 28.47 11.43
N SER A 314 21.14 28.69 10.52
CA SER A 314 22.54 28.93 10.89
C SER A 314 22.80 30.36 11.38
N GLU A 315 21.94 31.32 11.03
CA GLU A 315 22.02 32.72 11.45
C GLU A 315 21.31 32.99 12.79
N THR A 316 20.59 32.01 13.34
CA THR A 316 19.98 32.08 14.68
C THR A 316 20.68 31.16 15.70
N LYS A 317 22.02 31.15 15.71
CA LYS A 317 22.77 30.65 16.87
C LYS A 317 22.76 31.69 18.00
N VAL A 318 21.68 31.71 18.77
CA VAL A 318 21.75 32.14 20.17
C VAL A 318 22.07 30.90 21.01
N ASN A 319 23.21 30.97 21.70
CA ASN A 319 23.80 29.98 22.60
C ASN A 319 22.81 28.99 23.25
N GLY A 320 22.76 27.77 22.70
CA GLY A 320 22.14 26.60 23.32
C GLY A 320 23.11 25.42 23.23
N ILE A 321 23.43 24.84 24.39
CA ILE A 321 24.42 23.76 24.56
C ILE A 321 23.88 22.47 23.88
N PRO A 322 24.68 21.75 23.06
CA PRO A 322 24.26 20.48 22.49
C PRO A 322 24.04 19.41 23.56
N PHE A 323 22.90 18.72 23.48
CA PHE A 323 22.57 17.57 24.29
C PHE A 323 23.43 16.36 23.87
N GLY A 324 24.20 15.77 24.80
CA GLY A 324 24.85 14.47 24.62
C GLY A 324 26.36 14.46 24.39
N GLN A 325 27.14 15.09 25.27
CA GLN A 325 28.53 14.65 25.51
C GLN A 325 28.63 14.12 26.95
N ALA A 326 28.49 12.81 27.10
CA ALA A 326 28.88 12.12 28.31
C ALA A 326 30.41 12.07 28.35
N VAL A 327 30.99 12.90 29.22
CA VAL A 327 32.39 12.81 29.65
C VAL A 327 32.58 11.45 30.30
N THR A 328 33.36 10.58 29.66
CA THR A 328 33.93 9.40 30.32
C THR A 328 35.33 9.77 30.76
N THR A 329 35.50 9.83 32.08
CA THR A 329 36.77 10.08 32.76
C THR A 329 37.70 8.89 32.57
N GLU A 330 38.91 9.17 32.10
CA GLU A 330 40.01 8.23 32.05
C GLU A 330 40.39 7.76 33.46
N GLY A 331 40.34 6.45 33.68
CA GLY A 331 40.98 5.76 34.81
C GLY A 331 42.04 4.81 34.27
N LYS A 332 43.31 5.17 34.41
CA LYS A 332 44.47 4.33 34.10
C LYS A 332 44.51 3.12 35.05
N SER A 333 44.67 1.92 34.49
CA SER A 333 45.32 0.80 35.18
C SER A 333 46.06 -0.04 34.14
N GLU A 334 47.39 -0.03 34.22
CA GLU A 334 48.26 -1.03 33.62
C GLU A 334 47.89 -2.42 34.13
N HIS A 335 48.09 -3.49 33.35
CA HIS A 335 48.66 -4.78 33.76
C HIS A 335 48.92 -5.68 32.52
N ARG A 336 49.99 -6.49 32.63
CA ARG A 336 50.80 -7.19 31.61
C ARG A 336 50.07 -8.21 30.71
N PRO A 337 50.65 -8.56 29.53
CA PRO A 337 50.21 -9.70 28.75
C PRO A 337 50.77 -11.00 29.35
N LEU A 338 49.92 -12.02 29.48
CA LEU A 338 50.33 -13.40 29.70
C LEU A 338 49.89 -14.22 28.50
N ASP A 339 50.88 -14.70 27.76
CA ASP A 339 50.76 -15.76 26.78
C ASP A 339 50.02 -16.96 27.39
N LYS A 340 48.92 -17.36 26.75
CA LYS A 340 48.47 -18.75 26.77
C LYS A 340 48.04 -19.15 25.38
N GLN A 341 48.94 -19.88 24.72
CA GLN A 341 48.60 -20.85 23.69
C GLN A 341 47.37 -21.65 24.13
N CYS A 342 46.34 -21.70 23.29
CA CYS A 342 45.37 -22.78 23.36
C CYS A 342 45.43 -23.55 22.04
N VAL A 343 45.65 -24.84 22.20
CA VAL A 343 45.92 -25.86 21.21
C VAL A 343 44.67 -26.07 20.35
N VAL A 344 44.89 -26.17 19.05
CA VAL A 344 43.91 -26.60 18.05
C VAL A 344 43.46 -28.02 18.40
N LEU A 345 42.18 -28.18 18.73
CA LEU A 345 41.50 -29.46 18.60
C LEU A 345 40.58 -29.36 17.40
N THR A 346 41.01 -29.99 16.31
CA THR A 346 40.22 -30.24 15.11
C THR A 346 39.19 -31.30 15.44
N ASP A 347 37.95 -30.88 15.69
CA ASP A 347 36.77 -31.67 15.38
C ASP A 347 35.87 -30.79 14.50
N GLY A 348 35.42 -31.36 13.38
CA GLY A 348 34.83 -30.65 12.24
C GLY A 348 33.58 -29.84 12.56
N ILE A 349 33.77 -28.61 13.02
CA ILE A 349 32.77 -27.56 12.95
C ILE A 349 32.80 -27.06 11.49
N GLU A 350 31.75 -27.35 10.73
CA GLU A 350 31.44 -26.56 9.53
C GLU A 350 31.35 -25.09 9.98
N LEU A 351 32.42 -24.34 9.76
CA LEU A 351 32.43 -22.90 9.90
C LEU A 351 31.42 -22.36 8.88
N ASP A 352 30.22 -22.03 9.35
CA ASP A 352 29.17 -21.35 8.58
C ASP A 352 29.85 -20.16 7.88
N GLN A 353 30.04 -20.28 6.57
CA GLN A 353 30.75 -19.27 5.80
C GLN A 353 30.02 -17.94 5.96
N PRO A 354 30.76 -16.81 6.06
CA PRO A 354 30.12 -15.51 6.18
C PRO A 354 29.30 -15.24 4.92
N ARG A 355 27.97 -15.32 5.06
CA ARG A 355 27.03 -14.96 3.99
C ARG A 355 26.93 -13.45 3.83
N ASP A 356 26.67 -13.00 2.61
CA ASP A 356 26.41 -11.62 2.22
C ASP A 356 24.99 -11.49 1.64
N TYR A 357 24.54 -10.26 1.39
CA TYR A 357 23.23 -9.95 0.81
C TYR A 357 22.98 -10.60 -0.56
N LYS A 358 24.04 -10.93 -1.31
CA LYS A 358 23.94 -11.52 -2.65
C LYS A 358 23.70 -13.03 -2.64
N ASP A 359 23.85 -13.67 -1.49
CA ASP A 359 23.71 -15.12 -1.39
C ASP A 359 22.25 -15.56 -1.27
N TYR A 360 21.32 -14.62 -1.15
CA TYR A 360 19.90 -14.89 -0.98
C TYR A 360 19.12 -14.60 -2.26
N THR A 361 18.39 -15.60 -2.73
CA THR A 361 17.75 -15.58 -4.06
C THR A 361 16.23 -15.67 -3.99
N ILE A 362 15.68 -16.01 -2.82
CA ILE A 362 14.24 -16.14 -2.59
C ILE A 362 13.79 -15.20 -1.47
N GLY A 363 12.77 -14.39 -1.77
CA GLY A 363 12.06 -13.56 -0.80
C GLY A 363 10.77 -14.20 -0.32
N MET A 364 10.54 -14.25 0.99
CA MET A 364 9.31 -14.70 1.63
C MET A 364 8.69 -13.55 2.41
N ILE A 365 7.44 -13.20 2.10
CA ILE A 365 6.74 -12.05 2.68
C ILE A 365 5.47 -12.54 3.38
N CYS A 366 5.33 -12.17 4.65
CA CYS A 366 4.16 -12.46 5.48
C CYS A 366 3.51 -11.15 5.95
N ALA A 367 2.19 -11.14 6.08
CA ALA A 367 1.46 -9.93 6.47
C ALA A 367 1.58 -9.65 7.98
N ILE A 368 1.54 -10.71 8.79
CA ILE A 368 1.46 -10.62 10.26
C ILE A 368 2.43 -11.60 10.94
N GLU A 369 2.65 -11.37 12.25
CA GLU A 369 3.72 -12.02 13.00
C GLU A 369 3.58 -13.54 13.06
N PHE A 370 2.39 -14.09 13.33
CA PHE A 370 2.24 -15.54 13.43
C PHE A 370 2.37 -16.25 12.06
N GLU A 371 2.07 -15.56 10.95
CA GLU A 371 2.36 -16.07 9.60
C GLU A 371 3.86 -16.14 9.36
N MET A 372 4.58 -15.06 9.69
CA MET A 372 6.04 -15.02 9.63
C MET A 372 6.66 -16.10 10.52
N SER A 373 6.15 -16.27 11.73
CA SER A 373 6.60 -17.31 12.66
C SER A 373 6.39 -18.71 12.09
N ALA A 374 5.26 -18.99 11.43
CA ALA A 374 5.04 -20.25 10.74
C ALA A 374 6.13 -20.54 9.69
N VAL A 375 6.45 -19.56 8.84
CA VAL A 375 7.52 -19.69 7.84
C VAL A 375 8.89 -19.85 8.48
N ARG A 376 9.19 -19.06 9.51
CA ARG A 376 10.44 -19.15 10.27
C ARG A 376 10.64 -20.54 10.87
N TYR A 377 9.58 -21.13 11.44
CA TYR A 377 9.65 -22.45 12.04
C TYR A 377 9.77 -23.58 11.00
N MET A 378 9.49 -23.31 9.72
CA MET A 378 9.73 -24.24 8.61
C MET A 378 11.17 -24.24 8.09
N LEU A 379 11.99 -23.22 8.42
CA LEU A 379 13.39 -23.15 8.01
C LEU A 379 14.17 -24.39 8.44
N ASP A 380 15.01 -24.91 7.54
CA ASP A 380 15.95 -25.99 7.85
C ASP A 380 17.08 -25.46 8.72
N LYS A 381 17.54 -24.24 8.42
CA LYS A 381 18.58 -23.53 9.16
C LYS A 381 18.26 -22.05 9.25
N GLU A 382 18.39 -21.44 10.42
CA GLU A 382 18.36 -19.98 10.58
C GLU A 382 19.79 -19.43 10.48
N HIS A 383 20.01 -18.42 9.64
CA HIS A 383 21.30 -17.77 9.45
C HIS A 383 21.49 -16.58 10.39
N LYS A 384 22.75 -16.20 10.63
CA LYS A 384 23.07 -14.98 11.38
C LYS A 384 22.57 -13.75 10.63
N ARG A 385 22.04 -12.78 11.37
CA ARG A 385 21.58 -11.49 10.81
C ARG A 385 22.75 -10.71 10.21
N LEU A 386 22.53 -10.14 9.03
CA LEU A 386 23.45 -9.20 8.40
C LEU A 386 23.36 -7.81 9.03
N LYS A 387 24.43 -7.02 8.91
CA LYS A 387 24.49 -5.65 9.43
C LYS A 387 23.55 -4.72 8.64
N ARG A 388 22.48 -4.26 9.27
CA ARG A 388 21.49 -3.31 8.71
C ARG A 388 22.17 -2.16 7.94
N LYS A 389 21.72 -1.88 6.72
CA LYS A 389 22.19 -0.72 5.95
C LYS A 389 21.52 0.55 6.48
N ARG A 390 22.21 1.69 6.40
CA ARG A 390 21.69 2.98 6.88
C ARG A 390 20.41 3.35 6.09
N GLY A 391 19.33 3.69 6.79
CA GLY A 391 18.05 4.07 6.18
C GLY A 391 17.06 2.93 5.90
N GLU A 392 17.40 1.67 6.21
CA GLU A 392 16.46 0.55 6.08
C GLU A 392 15.47 0.52 7.24
N SER A 393 14.16 0.58 7.00
CA SER A 393 13.12 0.42 8.04
C SER A 393 12.77 -1.05 8.31
N THR A 394 12.83 -1.90 7.27
CA THR A 394 12.45 -3.31 7.31
C THR A 394 13.52 -4.18 7.99
N MET A 395 13.08 -5.09 8.86
CA MET A 395 13.93 -6.12 9.47
C MET A 395 13.71 -7.46 8.78
N TYR A 396 14.78 -8.24 8.64
CA TYR A 396 14.76 -9.53 7.95
C TYR A 396 15.23 -10.67 8.84
N ILE A 397 14.61 -11.82 8.66
CA ILE A 397 15.10 -13.12 9.13
C ILE A 397 15.69 -13.84 7.93
N LEU A 398 16.83 -14.49 8.14
CA LEU A 398 17.60 -15.12 7.09
C LEU A 398 17.69 -16.61 7.39
N GLY A 399 17.59 -17.45 6.37
CA GLY A 399 17.69 -18.89 6.59
C GLY A 399 17.80 -19.69 5.31
N GLU A 400 17.68 -21.00 5.47
CA GLU A 400 17.68 -21.99 4.43
C GLU A 400 16.34 -22.75 4.45
N LEU A 401 15.79 -23.02 3.26
CA LEU A 401 14.55 -23.77 3.08
C LEU A 401 14.65 -24.67 1.85
N GLU A 402 14.66 -25.98 2.03
CA GLU A 402 14.91 -27.01 1.01
C GLU A 402 16.19 -26.72 0.18
N GLY A 403 17.26 -26.30 0.87
CA GLY A 403 18.55 -25.97 0.25
C GLY A 403 18.65 -24.56 -0.35
N HIS A 404 17.56 -23.79 -0.38
CA HIS A 404 17.56 -22.42 -0.90
C HIS A 404 17.84 -21.39 0.20
N ASN A 405 18.68 -20.40 -0.07
CA ASN A 405 18.87 -19.26 0.84
C ASN A 405 17.70 -18.28 0.72
N VAL A 406 16.92 -18.14 1.80
CA VAL A 406 15.69 -17.35 1.84
C VAL A 406 15.80 -16.13 2.76
N VAL A 407 15.12 -15.05 2.38
CA VAL A 407 14.91 -13.84 3.19
C VAL A 407 13.45 -13.75 3.58
N LEU A 408 13.17 -13.70 4.88
CA LEU A 408 11.83 -13.55 5.41
C LEU A 408 11.61 -12.12 5.94
N ALA A 409 10.52 -11.49 5.52
CA ALA A 409 10.06 -10.20 6.01
C ALA A 409 8.60 -10.26 6.49
N CYS A 410 8.28 -9.42 7.48
CA CYS A 410 6.93 -9.19 7.97
C CYS A 410 6.57 -7.71 7.81
N LEU A 411 5.30 -7.40 7.54
CA LEU A 411 4.84 -6.02 7.45
C LEU A 411 4.88 -5.34 8.83
N PRO A 412 5.36 -4.08 8.93
CA PRO A 412 5.45 -3.37 10.20
C PRO A 412 4.08 -2.82 10.63
N GLY A 413 3.47 -3.38 11.66
CA GLY A 413 2.38 -2.78 12.44
C GLY A 413 0.98 -2.75 11.79
N SER A 414 0.86 -2.71 10.46
CA SER A 414 -0.43 -2.65 9.75
C SER A 414 -0.43 -3.49 8.46
N GLN A 415 -1.55 -4.16 8.21
CA GLN A 415 -1.86 -4.93 7.00
C GLN A 415 -2.27 -4.02 5.83
N GLY A 416 -2.23 -4.55 4.61
CA GLY A 416 -2.71 -3.87 3.40
C GLY A 416 -1.67 -3.76 2.27
N LYS A 417 -2.16 -3.49 1.06
CA LYS A 417 -1.38 -3.48 -0.19
C LYS A 417 -0.19 -2.51 -0.17
N GLY A 418 -0.37 -1.30 0.37
CA GLY A 418 0.68 -0.28 0.40
C GLY A 418 1.89 -0.68 1.23
N ALA A 419 1.66 -1.26 2.42
CA ALA A 419 2.71 -1.79 3.28
C ALA A 419 3.44 -2.97 2.63
N ALA A 420 2.69 -3.89 2.01
CA ALA A 420 3.26 -5.04 1.30
C ALA A 420 4.14 -4.64 0.11
N ALA A 421 3.69 -3.68 -0.70
CA ALA A 421 4.46 -3.14 -1.81
C ALA A 421 5.79 -2.53 -1.34
N ALA A 422 5.76 -1.73 -0.27
CA ALA A 422 6.95 -1.11 0.30
C ALA A 422 7.95 -2.16 0.81
N VAL A 423 7.51 -3.15 1.59
CA VAL A 423 8.37 -4.23 2.11
C VAL A 423 8.98 -5.08 0.98
N ALA A 424 8.19 -5.41 -0.06
CA ALA A 424 8.69 -6.20 -1.19
C ALA A 424 9.79 -5.47 -1.98
N LYS A 425 9.61 -4.17 -2.21
CA LYS A 425 10.62 -3.31 -2.84
C LYS A 425 11.84 -3.12 -1.96
N ASP A 426 11.62 -3.00 -0.65
CA ASP A 426 12.68 -2.96 0.35
C ASP A 426 13.57 -4.18 0.31
N MET A 427 12.96 -5.35 0.26
CA MET A 427 13.65 -6.62 0.14
C MET A 427 14.44 -6.70 -1.18
N ALA A 428 13.79 -6.40 -2.32
CA ALA A 428 14.43 -6.48 -3.64
C ALA A 428 15.67 -5.59 -3.77
N ARG A 429 15.65 -4.38 -3.19
CA ARG A 429 16.81 -3.49 -3.19
C ARG A 429 17.92 -3.97 -2.23
N THR A 430 17.53 -4.52 -1.08
CA THR A 430 18.47 -4.93 -0.03
C THR A 430 19.26 -6.17 -0.45
N PHE A 431 18.57 -7.12 -1.09
CA PHE A 431 19.06 -8.40 -1.57
C PHE A 431 18.94 -8.45 -3.10
N PRO A 432 19.99 -8.02 -3.82
CA PRO A 432 19.90 -7.79 -5.27
C PRO A 432 19.74 -9.09 -6.08
N SER A 433 20.06 -10.24 -5.50
CA SER A 433 19.93 -11.55 -6.15
C SER A 433 18.55 -12.17 -5.99
N ILE A 434 17.59 -11.51 -5.35
CA ILE A 434 16.23 -12.06 -5.21
C ILE A 434 15.49 -11.99 -6.55
N GLU A 435 15.32 -13.17 -7.15
CA GLU A 435 14.55 -13.37 -8.38
C GLU A 435 13.15 -13.90 -8.09
N LEU A 436 13.01 -14.76 -7.07
CA LEU A 436 11.76 -15.42 -6.72
C LEU A 436 11.15 -14.83 -5.44
N ARG A 437 9.83 -14.62 -5.45
CA ARG A 437 9.10 -14.06 -4.30
C ARG A 437 7.87 -14.90 -4.01
N LEU A 438 7.69 -15.25 -2.74
CA LEU A 438 6.53 -15.96 -2.23
C LEU A 438 5.83 -15.07 -1.20
N MET A 439 4.55 -14.83 -1.39
CA MET A 439 3.70 -14.29 -0.32
C MET A 439 2.98 -15.44 0.36
N VAL A 440 3.25 -15.63 1.65
CA VAL A 440 2.75 -16.77 2.43
C VAL A 440 1.98 -16.27 3.62
N GLY A 441 0.76 -16.78 3.82
CA GLY A 441 -0.06 -16.40 4.96
C GLY A 441 -1.41 -17.08 4.94
N ILE A 442 -2.40 -16.46 5.59
CA ILE A 442 -3.78 -16.97 5.67
C ILE A 442 -4.72 -16.21 4.75
N GLY A 443 -5.88 -16.79 4.46
CA GLY A 443 -6.97 -16.16 3.71
C GLY A 443 -8.32 -16.80 4.01
N GLY A 444 -9.39 -16.09 3.65
CA GLY A 444 -10.77 -16.54 3.79
C GLY A 444 -11.19 -17.40 2.59
N GLY A 445 -11.53 -18.66 2.79
CA GLY A 445 -11.88 -19.61 1.73
C GLY A 445 -13.26 -19.38 1.14
N VAL A 446 -13.42 -19.76 -0.14
CA VAL A 446 -14.69 -19.72 -0.88
C VAL A 446 -15.05 -21.13 -1.32
N PRO A 447 -15.82 -21.88 -0.51
CA PRO A 447 -16.26 -23.21 -0.89
C PRO A 447 -17.17 -23.16 -2.13
N GLY A 448 -16.91 -24.02 -3.10
CA GLY A 448 -17.72 -24.11 -4.31
C GLY A 448 -17.89 -25.56 -4.79
N PRO A 449 -18.79 -25.80 -5.76
CA PRO A 449 -19.07 -27.14 -6.25
C PRO A 449 -17.87 -27.77 -6.99
N LYS A 450 -17.03 -26.95 -7.65
CA LYS A 450 -15.80 -27.44 -8.31
C LYS A 450 -14.64 -27.59 -7.33
N ASN A 451 -14.50 -26.61 -6.44
CA ASN A 451 -13.43 -26.54 -5.45
C ASN A 451 -14.07 -26.49 -4.06
N ASP A 452 -14.23 -27.67 -3.48
CA ASP A 452 -14.75 -27.81 -2.12
C ASP A 452 -13.61 -27.43 -1.16
N ILE A 453 -13.56 -26.19 -0.67
CA ILE A 453 -12.45 -25.66 0.15
C ILE A 453 -12.77 -25.83 1.63
N HIS A 454 -11.89 -26.47 2.39
CA HIS A 454 -12.05 -26.70 3.84
C HIS A 454 -11.10 -25.83 4.67
N LEU A 455 -11.41 -25.63 5.95
CA LEU A 455 -10.47 -24.98 6.86
C LEU A 455 -9.20 -25.82 6.99
N GLY A 456 -8.06 -25.13 6.92
CA GLY A 456 -6.74 -25.75 6.88
C GLY A 456 -6.28 -26.24 5.51
N ASP A 457 -7.12 -26.20 4.47
CA ASP A 457 -6.66 -26.38 3.08
C ASP A 457 -5.71 -25.23 2.68
N VAL A 458 -4.99 -25.39 1.57
CA VAL A 458 -4.08 -24.38 1.03
C VAL A 458 -4.49 -24.02 -0.40
N VAL A 459 -4.46 -22.73 -0.74
CA VAL A 459 -4.66 -22.22 -2.09
C VAL A 459 -3.37 -21.62 -2.61
N VAL A 460 -2.95 -22.04 -3.80
CA VAL A 460 -1.79 -21.50 -4.53
C VAL A 460 -2.28 -20.71 -5.75
N SER A 461 -1.87 -19.45 -5.86
CA SER A 461 -2.28 -18.57 -6.96
C SER A 461 -1.79 -19.10 -8.31
N MET A 462 -2.70 -19.37 -9.23
CA MET A 462 -2.38 -19.81 -10.61
C MET A 462 -3.21 -19.04 -11.63
N PRO A 463 -2.62 -18.61 -12.77
CA PRO A 463 -3.36 -17.90 -13.81
C PRO A 463 -4.60 -18.65 -14.31
N GLU A 464 -5.70 -17.94 -14.51
CA GLU A 464 -6.94 -18.47 -15.08
C GLU A 464 -7.63 -17.39 -15.93
N GLY A 465 -7.98 -17.75 -17.16
CA GLY A 465 -8.60 -16.83 -18.11
C GLY A 465 -7.74 -15.58 -18.35
N GLN A 466 -8.29 -14.41 -18.02
CA GLN A 466 -7.64 -13.12 -18.19
C GLN A 466 -6.82 -12.67 -16.96
N TYR A 467 -6.85 -13.43 -15.87
CA TYR A 467 -6.21 -13.06 -14.61
C TYR A 467 -4.92 -13.83 -14.39
N SER A 468 -3.95 -13.16 -13.77
CA SER A 468 -2.60 -13.65 -13.60
C SER A 468 -2.42 -14.58 -12.39
N GLY A 469 -3.51 -14.93 -11.72
CA GLY A 469 -3.55 -15.79 -10.51
C GLY A 469 -4.00 -15.04 -9.27
N VAL A 470 -3.89 -13.71 -9.27
CA VAL A 470 -4.48 -12.81 -8.28
C VAL A 470 -5.36 -11.79 -9.00
N VAL A 471 -6.48 -11.44 -8.38
CA VAL A 471 -7.40 -10.40 -8.85
C VAL A 471 -7.52 -9.33 -7.78
N GLN A 472 -7.12 -8.09 -8.11
CA GLN A 472 -7.40 -6.97 -7.21
C GLN A 472 -8.87 -6.57 -7.35
N TYR A 473 -9.72 -7.03 -6.43
CA TYR A 473 -11.18 -6.89 -6.59
C TYR A 473 -11.71 -5.50 -6.22
N ASP A 474 -10.88 -4.68 -5.57
CA ASP A 474 -11.24 -3.36 -5.05
C ASP A 474 -10.60 -2.18 -5.80
N LEU A 475 -9.80 -2.45 -6.83
CA LEU A 475 -9.25 -1.42 -7.72
C LEU A 475 -10.18 -1.17 -8.88
N GLY A 476 -10.76 0.02 -8.92
CA GLY A 476 -11.75 0.30 -9.95
C GLY A 476 -12.51 1.59 -9.75
N LYS A 477 -13.55 1.74 -10.55
CA LYS A 477 -14.46 2.88 -10.47
C LYS A 477 -15.77 2.41 -9.86
N ASN A 478 -16.17 3.03 -8.76
CA ASN A 478 -17.47 2.80 -8.16
C ASN A 478 -18.48 3.72 -8.85
N THR A 479 -19.41 3.15 -9.60
CA THR A 479 -20.51 3.87 -10.28
C THR A 479 -21.83 3.50 -9.61
N ASP A 480 -22.87 4.31 -9.81
CA ASP A 480 -24.18 4.07 -9.18
C ASP A 480 -24.75 2.67 -9.44
N ASP A 481 -24.55 2.13 -10.65
CA ASP A 481 -25.10 0.82 -11.04
C ASP A 481 -24.13 -0.36 -10.86
N SER A 482 -22.82 -0.10 -10.70
CA SER A 482 -21.82 -1.17 -10.81
C SER A 482 -20.41 -0.77 -10.36
N PHE A 483 -19.55 -1.78 -10.17
CA PHE A 483 -18.12 -1.59 -9.97
C PHE A 483 -17.33 -2.06 -11.19
N ILE A 484 -16.52 -1.16 -11.76
CA ILE A 484 -15.70 -1.48 -12.94
C ILE A 484 -14.27 -1.75 -12.49
N LEU A 485 -13.86 -3.03 -12.53
CA LEU A 485 -12.49 -3.48 -12.24
C LEU A 485 -11.47 -2.82 -13.19
N LYS A 486 -10.33 -2.41 -12.62
CA LYS A 486 -9.19 -1.81 -13.33
C LYS A 486 -7.87 -2.38 -12.82
N GLY A 487 -6.81 -2.12 -13.57
CA GLY A 487 -5.44 -2.54 -13.25
C GLY A 487 -5.06 -3.88 -13.89
N PHE A 488 -3.77 -4.18 -13.82
CA PHE A 488 -3.19 -5.46 -14.22
C PHE A 488 -2.13 -5.87 -13.19
N LEU A 489 -2.06 -7.15 -12.87
CA LEU A 489 -1.10 -7.70 -11.91
C LEU A 489 -0.11 -8.62 -12.62
N SER A 490 1.16 -8.54 -12.22
CA SER A 490 2.23 -9.38 -12.75
C SER A 490 1.95 -10.85 -12.44
N PRO A 491 2.04 -11.78 -13.40
CA PRO A 491 1.85 -13.21 -13.10
C PRO A 491 2.99 -13.76 -12.24
N PRO A 492 2.76 -14.86 -11.49
CA PRO A 492 3.83 -15.58 -10.82
C PRO A 492 4.96 -15.94 -11.79
N PRO A 493 6.24 -15.90 -11.38
CA PRO A 493 7.37 -16.30 -12.22
C PRO A 493 7.14 -17.64 -12.93
N GLU A 494 7.57 -17.73 -14.20
CA GLU A 494 7.34 -18.93 -15.03
C GLU A 494 7.87 -20.20 -14.39
N ILE A 495 9.07 -20.14 -13.79
CA ILE A 495 9.69 -21.28 -13.11
C ILE A 495 8.84 -21.77 -11.93
N LEU A 496 8.21 -20.87 -11.16
CA LEU A 496 7.29 -21.25 -10.07
C LEU A 496 6.01 -21.86 -10.60
N ARG A 497 5.47 -21.36 -11.73
CA ARG A 497 4.28 -21.98 -12.37
C ARG A 497 4.59 -23.38 -12.88
N SER A 498 5.75 -23.59 -13.48
CA SER A 498 6.20 -24.91 -13.93
C SER A 498 6.38 -25.88 -12.75
N ALA A 499 6.99 -25.42 -11.66
CA ALA A 499 7.12 -26.20 -10.42
C ALA A 499 5.74 -26.59 -9.85
N VAL A 500 4.77 -25.67 -9.84
CA VAL A 500 3.38 -25.97 -9.42
C VAL A 500 2.73 -27.02 -10.32
N VAL A 501 2.96 -26.99 -11.64
CA VAL A 501 2.40 -27.99 -12.56
C VAL A 501 2.96 -29.38 -12.27
N ILE A 502 4.26 -29.49 -12.02
CA ILE A 502 4.91 -30.77 -11.65
C ILE A 502 4.41 -31.24 -10.28
N MET A 503 4.42 -30.36 -9.28
CA MET A 503 3.89 -30.65 -7.94
C MET A 503 2.44 -31.15 -8.01
N ARG A 504 1.58 -30.48 -8.78
CA ARG A 504 0.19 -30.90 -8.98
C ARG A 504 0.07 -32.24 -9.69
N SER A 505 1.02 -32.60 -10.56
CA SER A 505 1.06 -33.90 -11.22
C SER A 505 1.41 -35.01 -10.24
N ASP A 506 2.43 -34.81 -9.43
CA ASP A 506 2.91 -35.80 -8.45
C ASP A 506 1.86 -36.04 -7.36
N LEU A 507 1.20 -34.98 -6.88
CA LEU A 507 0.10 -35.08 -5.91
C LEU A 507 -1.17 -35.78 -6.42
N ARG A 508 -1.21 -36.20 -7.70
CA ARG A 508 -2.27 -37.12 -8.20
C ARG A 508 -1.99 -38.57 -7.87
N VAL A 509 -0.73 -38.93 -7.60
CA VAL A 509 -0.26 -40.30 -7.37
C VAL A 509 0.39 -40.49 -6.01
N SER A 510 0.86 -39.41 -5.37
CA SER A 510 1.44 -39.40 -4.03
C SER A 510 0.68 -38.47 -3.08
N GLN A 511 0.94 -38.62 -1.78
CA GLN A 511 0.46 -37.67 -0.78
C GLN A 511 1.40 -36.46 -0.69
N SER A 512 0.85 -35.32 -0.25
CA SER A 512 1.63 -34.12 0.04
C SER A 512 2.57 -34.35 1.22
N ARG A 513 3.73 -33.70 1.17
CA ARG A 513 4.73 -33.66 2.25
C ARG A 513 4.41 -32.63 3.33
N VAL A 514 3.37 -31.80 3.18
CA VAL A 514 2.96 -30.83 4.20
C VAL A 514 2.79 -31.45 5.59
N PRO A 515 2.13 -32.62 5.78
CA PRO A 515 2.02 -33.26 7.09
C PRO A 515 3.38 -33.64 7.70
N GLU A 516 4.34 -34.08 6.89
CA GLU A 516 5.71 -34.38 7.33
C GLU A 516 6.39 -33.11 7.86
N PHE A 517 6.30 -32.01 7.11
CA PHE A 517 6.87 -30.73 7.51
C PHE A 517 6.22 -30.16 8.79
N LEU A 518 4.89 -30.28 8.91
CA LEU A 518 4.16 -29.87 10.12
C LEU A 518 4.59 -30.69 11.34
N ALA A 519 4.78 -32.00 11.18
CA ALA A 519 5.26 -32.86 12.27
C ALA A 519 6.68 -32.45 12.70
N ALA A 520 7.59 -32.26 11.74
CA ALA A 520 8.96 -31.83 12.02
C ALA A 520 9.00 -30.44 12.70
N MET A 521 8.16 -29.50 12.25
CA MET A 521 8.00 -28.20 12.89
C MET A 521 7.55 -28.32 14.35
N ALA A 522 6.57 -29.19 14.62
CA ALA A 522 6.04 -29.42 15.97
C ALA A 522 7.01 -30.18 16.91
N GLU A 523 8.08 -30.78 16.39
CA GLU A 523 9.14 -31.40 17.18
C GLU A 523 10.19 -30.39 17.68
N LYS A 524 10.30 -29.22 17.05
CA LYS A 524 11.29 -28.19 17.42
C LYS A 524 11.04 -27.60 18.82
N SER A 525 9.78 -27.54 19.28
CA SER A 525 9.43 -27.02 20.61
C SER A 525 7.98 -27.37 21.00
N HIS A 526 7.75 -27.61 22.30
CA HIS A 526 6.40 -27.78 22.85
C HIS A 526 5.49 -26.58 22.56
N LEU A 527 6.01 -25.36 22.65
CA LEU A 527 5.23 -24.14 22.39
C LEU A 527 4.77 -24.06 20.93
N ILE A 528 5.63 -24.47 19.99
CA ILE A 528 5.26 -24.51 18.58
C ILE A 528 4.13 -25.52 18.35
N ARG A 529 4.25 -26.70 18.95
CA ARG A 529 3.20 -27.74 18.89
C ARG A 529 1.87 -27.25 19.42
N GLU A 530 1.88 -26.60 20.58
CA GLU A 530 0.67 -26.09 21.24
C GLU A 530 -0.05 -25.03 20.38
N HIS A 531 0.70 -24.11 19.77
CA HIS A 531 0.12 -23.01 18.99
C HIS A 531 -0.28 -23.40 17.56
N TYR A 532 0.48 -24.29 16.89
CA TYR A 532 0.31 -24.60 15.47
C TYR A 532 -0.28 -25.98 15.20
N GLN A 533 -0.71 -26.71 16.23
CA GLN A 533 -1.42 -27.97 16.05
C GLN A 533 -2.72 -27.78 15.27
N ARG A 534 -3.09 -28.81 14.51
CA ARG A 534 -4.36 -28.84 13.80
C ARG A 534 -5.53 -28.80 14.80
N PRO A 535 -6.47 -27.86 14.65
CA PRO A 535 -7.72 -27.88 15.41
C PRO A 535 -8.50 -29.18 15.15
N SER A 536 -9.44 -29.46 16.05
CA SER A 536 -10.34 -30.60 15.87
C SER A 536 -11.23 -30.40 14.64
N ALA A 537 -11.52 -31.48 13.92
CA ALA A 537 -12.22 -31.43 12.63
C ALA A 537 -13.69 -30.99 12.73
N ASP A 538 -14.28 -31.05 13.93
CA ASP A 538 -15.62 -30.53 14.24
C ASP A 538 -15.68 -29.00 14.28
N LEU A 539 -14.53 -28.31 14.31
CA LEU A 539 -14.43 -26.86 14.18
C LEU A 539 -14.40 -26.38 12.72
N ASP A 540 -14.44 -27.28 11.74
CA ASP A 540 -14.63 -26.95 10.33
C ASP A 540 -16.13 -26.88 10.00
N GLU A 541 -16.72 -25.74 10.36
CA GLU A 541 -18.15 -25.50 10.23
C GLU A 541 -18.44 -24.54 9.07
N LEU A 542 -19.05 -25.06 8.01
CA LEU A 542 -19.60 -24.24 6.92
C LEU A 542 -21.10 -24.12 7.09
N PHE A 543 -21.59 -22.89 7.23
CA PHE A 543 -23.02 -22.60 7.30
C PHE A 543 -23.61 -22.27 5.92
N ASP A 544 -24.93 -22.40 5.80
CA ASP A 544 -25.66 -21.92 4.64
C ASP A 544 -25.40 -20.42 4.41
N ALA A 545 -25.20 -20.02 3.15
CA ALA A 545 -24.83 -18.65 2.78
C ALA A 545 -25.87 -17.59 3.20
N GLU A 546 -27.14 -17.99 3.34
CA GLU A 546 -28.22 -17.10 3.79
C GLU A 546 -28.31 -17.02 5.33
N TYR A 547 -27.72 -17.98 6.05
CA TYR A 547 -27.67 -17.93 7.51
C TYR A 547 -26.62 -16.91 7.95
N GLN A 548 -27.02 -15.99 8.83
CA GLN A 548 -26.16 -14.92 9.31
C GLN A 548 -25.79 -15.16 10.76
N HIS A 549 -24.49 -15.02 11.03
CA HIS A 549 -23.95 -14.99 12.38
C HIS A 549 -24.41 -13.75 13.15
N ASP A 550 -24.69 -13.88 14.45
CA ASP A 550 -24.97 -12.71 15.31
C ASP A 550 -23.66 -11.96 15.56
N SER A 551 -23.59 -10.70 15.12
CA SER A 551 -22.39 -9.87 15.24
C SER A 551 -21.97 -9.57 16.68
N LYS A 552 -22.81 -9.89 17.68
CA LYS A 552 -22.48 -9.76 19.10
C LYS A 552 -21.69 -10.95 19.66
N GLN A 553 -21.60 -12.05 18.92
CA GLN A 553 -20.92 -13.26 19.34
C GLN A 553 -19.60 -13.43 18.59
N ASP A 554 -18.53 -13.78 19.30
CA ASP A 554 -17.20 -13.99 18.70
C ASP A 554 -17.00 -15.40 18.12
N THR A 555 -17.92 -16.33 18.40
CA THR A 555 -17.82 -17.75 18.01
C THR A 555 -19.15 -18.31 17.55
N CYS A 556 -19.11 -19.40 16.76
CA CYS A 556 -20.30 -20.08 16.25
C CYS A 556 -20.88 -21.13 17.20
N VAL A 557 -20.53 -21.08 18.49
CA VAL A 557 -21.02 -22.04 19.50
C VAL A 557 -22.54 -21.96 19.65
N GLU A 558 -23.09 -20.74 19.61
CA GLU A 558 -24.54 -20.48 19.73
C GLU A 558 -25.27 -20.52 18.37
N CYS A 559 -24.57 -20.78 17.27
CA CYS A 559 -25.18 -20.88 15.95
C CYS A 559 -26.07 -22.12 15.83
N ASP A 560 -27.15 -21.98 15.05
CA ASP A 560 -28.06 -23.06 14.73
C ASP A 560 -27.36 -24.10 13.86
N LYS A 561 -26.96 -25.22 14.48
CA LYS A 561 -26.25 -26.31 13.79
C LYS A 561 -27.09 -27.00 12.72
N THR A 562 -28.42 -26.78 12.67
CA THR A 562 -29.26 -27.28 11.57
C THR A 562 -29.01 -26.54 10.24
N LYS A 563 -28.34 -25.38 10.31
CA LYS A 563 -27.91 -24.57 9.15
C LYS A 563 -26.53 -24.95 8.61
N LEU A 564 -25.89 -25.98 9.16
CA LEU A 564 -24.62 -26.49 8.64
C LEU A 564 -24.82 -27.17 7.28
N VAL A 565 -23.94 -26.86 6.34
CA VAL A 565 -23.87 -27.51 5.04
C VAL A 565 -23.28 -28.92 5.22
N SER A 566 -24.03 -29.94 4.82
CA SER A 566 -23.55 -31.32 4.85
C SER A 566 -22.43 -31.53 3.82
N ARG A 567 -21.25 -31.93 4.29
CA ARG A 567 -20.05 -32.13 3.47
C ARG A 567 -19.37 -33.45 3.81
N PRO A 568 -18.67 -34.09 2.85
CA PRO A 568 -17.94 -35.33 3.12
C PRO A 568 -16.82 -35.11 4.14
N THR A 569 -16.69 -36.01 5.12
CA THR A 569 -15.59 -35.98 6.07
C THR A 569 -14.25 -36.17 5.35
N ARG A 570 -13.27 -35.30 5.64
CA ARG A 570 -11.92 -35.40 5.10
C ARG A 570 -10.92 -35.89 6.12
N GLY A 571 -9.87 -36.55 5.62
CA GLY A 571 -8.70 -36.91 6.40
C GLY A 571 -7.92 -35.68 6.90
N PRO A 572 -6.85 -35.90 7.69
CA PRO A 572 -6.11 -34.81 8.31
C PRO A 572 -5.15 -34.05 7.39
N VAL A 573 -4.93 -34.57 6.18
CA VAL A 573 -4.00 -33.98 5.20
C VAL A 573 -4.68 -32.78 4.54
N PRO A 574 -4.07 -31.58 4.59
CA PRO A 574 -4.62 -30.40 3.93
C PRO A 574 -4.59 -30.58 2.41
N LYS A 575 -5.67 -30.21 1.73
CA LYS A 575 -5.73 -30.26 0.26
C LYS A 575 -5.15 -28.97 -0.32
N ILE A 576 -4.36 -29.11 -1.38
CA ILE A 576 -3.83 -27.96 -2.13
C ILE A 576 -4.72 -27.70 -3.34
N HIS A 577 -5.24 -26.48 -3.44
CA HIS A 577 -6.05 -25.97 -4.54
C HIS A 577 -5.25 -24.95 -5.35
N TYR A 578 -5.57 -24.82 -6.63
CA TYR A 578 -4.81 -23.97 -7.57
C TYR A 578 -5.79 -23.12 -8.39
N GLY A 579 -5.68 -21.80 -8.31
CA GLY A 579 -6.59 -20.90 -9.03
C GLY A 579 -6.49 -19.46 -8.57
N LEU A 580 -7.59 -18.72 -8.75
CA LEU A 580 -7.64 -17.29 -8.47
C LEU A 580 -7.76 -16.98 -6.98
N ILE A 581 -6.92 -16.05 -6.52
CA ILE A 581 -7.01 -15.43 -5.20
C ILE A 581 -7.47 -13.97 -5.36
N ALA A 582 -8.49 -13.55 -4.62
CA ALA A 582 -8.97 -12.18 -4.64
C ALA A 582 -8.26 -11.35 -3.57
N SER A 583 -7.63 -10.25 -3.98
CA SER A 583 -6.82 -9.36 -3.13
C SER A 583 -7.47 -7.99 -2.98
N GLY A 584 -7.59 -7.47 -1.75
CA GLY A 584 -8.14 -6.13 -1.53
C GLY A 584 -8.05 -5.65 -0.07
N ASP A 585 -8.37 -4.40 0.19
CA ASP A 585 -8.18 -3.74 1.49
C ASP A 585 -9.32 -4.05 2.49
N GLN A 586 -10.19 -5.02 2.17
CA GLN A 586 -11.34 -5.37 3.01
C GLN A 586 -11.33 -6.83 3.45
N VAL A 587 -11.59 -7.06 4.73
CA VAL A 587 -11.97 -8.41 5.20
C VAL A 587 -13.41 -8.68 4.75
N ILE A 588 -13.61 -9.76 3.99
CA ILE A 588 -14.92 -10.17 3.49
C ILE A 588 -15.62 -11.02 4.55
N ARG A 589 -16.62 -10.44 5.24
CA ARG A 589 -17.44 -11.11 6.28
C ARG A 589 -18.88 -11.36 5.83
N SER A 590 -19.10 -11.61 4.54
CA SER A 590 -20.42 -11.81 3.96
C SER A 590 -20.34 -12.69 2.72
N ALA A 591 -21.01 -13.85 2.80
CA ALA A 591 -21.07 -14.80 1.68
C ALA A 591 -21.72 -14.16 0.43
N THR A 592 -22.72 -13.31 0.62
CA THR A 592 -23.36 -12.55 -0.47
C THR A 592 -22.38 -11.58 -1.12
N ASN A 593 -21.59 -10.85 -0.34
CA ASN A 593 -20.59 -9.93 -0.87
C ASN A 593 -19.48 -10.71 -1.62
N ALA A 594 -19.01 -11.83 -1.06
CA ALA A 594 -18.07 -12.72 -1.72
C ALA A 594 -18.62 -13.21 -3.08
N ALA A 595 -19.90 -13.60 -3.13
CA ALA A 595 -20.56 -14.02 -4.36
C ALA A 595 -20.71 -12.89 -5.38
N GLU A 596 -21.07 -11.68 -4.95
CA GLU A 596 -21.15 -10.49 -5.81
C GLU A 596 -19.79 -10.11 -6.40
N ILE A 597 -18.71 -10.22 -5.63
CA ILE A 597 -17.35 -10.04 -6.14
C ILE A 597 -17.03 -11.14 -7.15
N GLY A 598 -17.38 -12.39 -6.85
CA GLY A 598 -17.22 -13.53 -7.76
C GLY A 598 -17.91 -13.33 -9.12
N LYS A 599 -19.11 -12.73 -9.14
CA LYS A 599 -19.83 -12.41 -10.40
C LYS A 599 -19.10 -11.40 -11.29
N ARG A 600 -18.20 -10.58 -10.74
CA ARG A 600 -17.41 -9.58 -11.48
C ARG A 600 -16.15 -10.19 -12.10
N VAL A 601 -15.79 -11.42 -11.72
CA VAL A 601 -14.55 -12.08 -12.10
C VAL A 601 -14.85 -13.26 -13.02
N VAL A 602 -14.15 -13.32 -14.16
CA VAL A 602 -14.18 -14.48 -15.05
C VAL A 602 -13.31 -15.61 -14.45
N GLY A 603 -13.93 -16.57 -13.78
CA GLY A 603 -13.27 -17.70 -13.12
C GLY A 603 -13.77 -17.89 -11.69
N ASP A 604 -13.32 -18.94 -11.02
CA ASP A 604 -13.71 -19.21 -9.63
C ASP A 604 -12.68 -18.58 -8.66
N ILE A 605 -13.10 -17.60 -7.86
CA ILE A 605 -12.29 -17.10 -6.73
C ILE A 605 -12.26 -18.18 -5.65
N LEU A 606 -11.07 -18.60 -5.23
CA LEU A 606 -10.89 -19.68 -4.24
C LEU A 606 -10.70 -19.14 -2.82
N CYS A 607 -10.08 -17.97 -2.66
CA CYS A 607 -9.98 -17.32 -1.37
C CYS A 607 -9.77 -15.80 -1.50
N PHE A 608 -10.00 -15.10 -0.39
CA PHE A 608 -9.76 -13.67 -0.22
C PHE A 608 -8.58 -13.42 0.72
N GLU A 609 -7.73 -12.46 0.38
CA GLU A 609 -6.61 -11.95 1.21
C GLU A 609 -6.39 -10.45 0.95
N MET A 610 -5.46 -9.80 1.65
CA MET A 610 -5.43 -8.33 1.72
C MET A 610 -4.19 -7.61 1.17
N GLU A 611 -3.21 -8.33 0.63
CA GLU A 611 -1.90 -7.72 0.40
C GLU A 611 -1.27 -8.02 -0.96
N ALA A 612 -1.53 -9.19 -1.54
CA ALA A 612 -0.77 -9.68 -2.69
C ALA A 612 -0.82 -8.76 -3.91
N ALA A 613 -1.96 -8.11 -4.18
CA ALA A 613 -2.09 -7.14 -5.27
C ALA A 613 -1.09 -5.99 -5.15
N GLY A 614 -0.73 -5.57 -3.93
CA GLY A 614 0.28 -4.54 -3.71
C GLY A 614 1.66 -4.95 -4.21
N ILE A 615 2.07 -6.20 -3.93
CA ILE A 615 3.36 -6.75 -4.39
C ILE A 615 3.35 -6.95 -5.91
N MET A 616 2.30 -7.62 -6.41
CA MET A 616 2.16 -8.00 -7.82
C MET A 616 1.93 -6.82 -8.77
N THR A 617 1.66 -5.63 -8.23
CA THR A 617 1.62 -4.37 -9.01
C THR A 617 2.92 -4.17 -9.76
N GLU A 618 4.09 -4.50 -9.21
CA GLU A 618 5.38 -4.36 -9.92
C GLU A 618 6.33 -5.57 -9.82
N LEU A 619 6.18 -6.39 -8.79
CA LEU A 619 7.08 -7.52 -8.55
C LEU A 619 6.33 -8.84 -8.73
N PRO A 620 6.72 -9.69 -9.69
CA PRO A 620 6.19 -11.04 -9.80
C PRO A 620 6.36 -11.81 -8.48
N CYS A 621 5.28 -12.39 -7.97
CA CYS A 621 5.31 -13.31 -6.84
C CYS A 621 4.26 -14.41 -7.00
N ILE A 622 4.46 -15.54 -6.33
CA ILE A 622 3.42 -16.55 -6.13
C ILE A 622 2.82 -16.37 -4.74
N VAL A 623 1.50 -16.53 -4.61
CA VAL A 623 0.77 -16.35 -3.36
C VAL A 623 0.27 -17.70 -2.87
N ILE A 624 0.50 -18.01 -1.60
CA ILE A 624 0.14 -19.26 -0.96
C ILE A 624 -0.64 -18.93 0.31
N ARG A 625 -1.92 -19.30 0.34
CA ARG A 625 -2.85 -18.98 1.43
C ARG A 625 -3.39 -20.23 2.09
N GLY A 626 -3.11 -20.39 3.37
CA GLY A 626 -3.81 -21.36 4.21
C GLY A 626 -5.19 -20.84 4.58
N ILE A 627 -6.21 -21.68 4.53
CA ILE A 627 -7.58 -21.26 4.77
C ILE A 627 -7.86 -21.27 6.28
N SER A 628 -7.99 -20.07 6.86
CA SER A 628 -8.22 -19.88 8.31
C SER A 628 -9.69 -19.68 8.68
N ASP A 629 -10.49 -19.26 7.72
CA ASP A 629 -11.92 -18.98 7.88
C ASP A 629 -12.59 -19.03 6.52
N TYR A 630 -13.92 -18.96 6.49
CA TYR A 630 -14.69 -18.77 5.26
C TYR A 630 -14.97 -17.28 5.06
N ALA A 631 -15.10 -16.86 3.79
CA ALA A 631 -15.45 -15.49 3.42
C ALA A 631 -16.95 -15.18 3.68
N ASP A 632 -17.40 -15.42 4.90
CA ASP A 632 -18.78 -15.30 5.37
C ASP A 632 -18.85 -14.61 6.76
N SER A 633 -20.06 -14.54 7.33
CA SER A 633 -20.25 -13.88 8.63
C SER A 633 -19.81 -14.72 9.84
N HIS A 634 -19.49 -16.01 9.65
CA HIS A 634 -19.11 -16.97 10.69
C HIS A 634 -17.58 -17.07 10.90
N LYS A 635 -16.82 -16.14 10.32
CA LYS A 635 -15.37 -16.01 10.54
C LYS A 635 -15.01 -16.10 12.03
N ASN A 636 -14.08 -16.99 12.35
CA ASN A 636 -13.42 -17.12 13.66
C ASN A 636 -11.91 -17.33 13.49
N ASP A 637 -11.17 -17.35 14.61
CA ASP A 637 -9.70 -17.34 14.60
C ASP A 637 -9.06 -18.70 14.97
N ALA A 638 -9.87 -19.74 15.18
CA ALA A 638 -9.39 -21.03 15.69
C ALA A 638 -8.37 -21.73 14.77
N TRP A 639 -8.48 -21.50 13.46
CA TRP A 639 -7.64 -22.16 12.45
C TRP A 639 -6.44 -21.33 11.99
N GLN A 640 -6.29 -20.07 12.43
CA GLN A 640 -5.28 -19.15 11.88
C GLN A 640 -3.85 -19.69 11.94
N HIS A 641 -3.43 -20.21 13.09
CA HIS A 641 -2.06 -20.71 13.26
C HIS A 641 -1.81 -21.95 12.40
N TYR A 642 -2.68 -22.96 12.48
CA TYR A 642 -2.54 -24.17 11.65
C TYR A 642 -2.58 -23.85 10.16
N ALA A 643 -3.50 -22.99 9.71
CA ALA A 643 -3.58 -22.56 8.32
C ALA A 643 -2.29 -21.88 7.85
N ALA A 644 -1.70 -20.98 8.67
CA ALA A 644 -0.41 -20.37 8.38
C ALA A 644 0.70 -21.41 8.25
N ALA A 645 0.74 -22.42 9.14
CA ALA A 645 1.72 -23.50 9.06
C ALA A 645 1.51 -24.41 7.85
N ALA A 646 0.26 -24.69 7.47
CA ALA A 646 -0.05 -25.46 6.27
C ALA A 646 0.41 -24.71 5.00
N ALA A 647 0.20 -23.39 4.94
CA ALA A 647 0.69 -22.53 3.87
C ALA A 647 2.22 -22.52 3.80
N ALA A 648 2.89 -22.38 4.95
CA ALA A 648 4.35 -22.43 5.05
C ALA A 648 4.92 -23.80 4.64
N GLY A 649 4.27 -24.89 5.02
CA GLY A 649 4.61 -26.24 4.58
C GLY A 649 4.44 -26.42 3.08
N CYS A 650 3.37 -25.88 2.49
CA CYS A 650 3.16 -25.91 1.04
C CYS A 650 4.20 -25.07 0.30
N ALA A 651 4.62 -23.93 0.85
CA ALA A 651 5.71 -23.12 0.31
C ALA A 651 7.02 -23.91 0.29
N LYS A 652 7.33 -24.61 1.40
CA LYS A 652 8.48 -25.52 1.49
C LYS A 652 8.40 -26.64 0.46
N GLU A 653 7.25 -27.31 0.35
CA GLU A 653 7.02 -28.37 -0.64
C GLU A 653 7.24 -27.87 -2.06
N LEU A 654 6.73 -26.69 -2.41
CA LEU A 654 6.94 -26.09 -3.73
C LEU A 654 8.42 -25.85 -4.04
N LEU A 655 9.19 -25.36 -3.06
CA LEU A 655 10.64 -25.13 -3.25
C LEU A 655 11.43 -26.42 -3.49
N SER A 656 10.94 -27.57 -3.01
CA SER A 656 11.58 -28.87 -3.28
C SER A 656 11.52 -29.30 -4.76
N TYR A 657 10.68 -28.65 -5.57
CA TYR A 657 10.62 -28.84 -7.03
C TYR A 657 11.57 -27.91 -7.79
N LEU A 658 12.30 -27.03 -7.09
CA LEU A 658 13.31 -26.16 -7.67
C LEU A 658 14.70 -26.68 -7.30
N SER A 659 15.64 -26.60 -8.25
CA SER A 659 17.05 -26.86 -7.95
C SER A 659 17.65 -25.67 -7.19
N PRO A 660 18.27 -25.87 -6.02
CA PRO A 660 19.07 -24.84 -5.37
C PRO A 660 20.20 -24.36 -6.30
N GLU A 661 20.53 -23.07 -6.21
CA GLU A 661 21.63 -22.46 -6.98
C GLU A 661 23.02 -22.81 -6.44
#